data_AF-A0A0F2JE20-F1
#
_entry.id   AF-A0A0F2JE20-F1
#
_cell.length_a   1.000
_cell.length_b   1.000
_cell.length_c   1.000
_cell.angle_alpha   90.00
_cell.angle_beta   90.00
_cell.angle_gamma   90.00
#
_symmetry.space_group_name_H-M   'P 1'
#
loop_
_entity.id
_entity.type
_entity.pdbx_description
1 polymer ?
#
loop_
_entity_poly.entity_id
_entity_poly.type
_entity_poly.pdbx_seq_one_letter_code
_entity_poly.pdbx_strand_id
1 'polypeptide(L)'
;MKNILSSILAVIVVAFLLVPTISAPLAFAGESSLSPAVGSLAMPEVTLEKAIEIVKTNFDVPSEYTDFSSTYNTYDDRKVWALRWNGSAERPGEFGAEVSAINGDILSMNYWKNEEQPGNSQSVATITKSSAQEISDNLLTRLLGKRSEELSLIPSEQEIMPLTNGPFNYSLQYQRLINGIPFLSNGVNVQVSGNDGHITSYNLNWNEVKAPEVKGVINIDQAQQAFATAPFFKLEYWIPSSYRPLIVGQKQEAKLVYELKGENGGAIDAFTGAPLQLKQGEWLATDSFGNGGMGSAKLERGSISNGSQVLTPQEQQEVERNAKLLKRDEAIAAVKSWIEIPDNLTLRSANLSKDWRSADKRIWSFDWNNIVPGKEEGAPQYLSARVSATTGELLGFDISYQQTGKTEVKLDRAAAQSLAEEFLKKVQGDRFSQVVLDPDNNSMGKMSPEQGSIQSFSYHRVANGVDFPDNGMFVNVDSVTGKITSYQLNWFELDLPSVTGILSKDKAVESFLKVRPLTLTYVRIYSNGVPGDLRLVYLPTAQDRSIPSSNTLDAKSGELLDYQGQAIEKGPKPYSFTDLAEVNGAPEITVLGQAGLFGDYGNSFKPLEKMSVGSLLRAMYLSRFGLWGNTGLTDLEVISKAKELGWLKEDLKPGDLVNRELLAKVLLRYIQLNKLAELKDIYQVGFQDSDQISSDALGYVAIASSTGIIKVEGQVLAPRETVNRAEAATALFRALGWRN
;
A
#
# COMPACT_ATOMS: atom_id res chain seq x y z
N MET A 1 13.36 -28.78 76.56
CA MET A 1 14.59 -28.89 77.37
C MET A 1 15.52 -27.75 76.99
N LYS A 2 15.76 -26.85 77.95
CA LYS A 2 16.86 -25.87 78.14
C LYS A 2 17.32 -25.04 76.91
N ASN A 3 16.95 -23.76 76.81
CA ASN A 3 17.55 -22.55 77.45
C ASN A 3 18.67 -21.97 76.55
N ILE A 4 18.94 -20.66 76.38
CA ILE A 4 18.34 -19.33 76.65
C ILE A 4 19.55 -18.36 76.43
N LEU A 5 19.32 -17.15 75.88
CA LEU A 5 20.20 -15.93 75.97
C LEU A 5 21.63 -16.04 75.33
N SER A 6 22.36 -15.01 74.90
CA SER A 6 22.17 -13.58 74.64
C SER A 6 23.53 -12.98 74.21
N SER A 7 23.50 -11.92 73.39
CA SER A 7 24.33 -10.70 73.53
C SER A 7 25.84 -10.66 73.15
N ILE A 8 26.12 -9.82 72.13
CA ILE A 8 26.91 -8.56 72.18
C ILE A 8 28.46 -8.55 72.02
N LEU A 9 28.86 -7.74 71.00
CA LEU A 9 30.02 -6.83 70.79
C LEU A 9 31.47 -7.25 70.44
N ALA A 10 31.96 -6.53 69.42
CA ALA A 10 33.19 -5.69 69.35
C ALA A 10 34.44 -6.19 68.60
N VAL A 11 34.62 -5.62 67.40
CA VAL A 11 35.77 -4.85 66.85
C VAL A 11 37.21 -5.20 67.25
N ILE A 12 38.09 -5.43 66.24
CA ILE A 12 39.47 -4.90 66.03
C ILE A 12 40.00 -5.50 64.70
N VAL A 13 40.08 -4.73 63.60
CA VAL A 13 41.28 -4.07 63.00
C VAL A 13 42.48 -4.99 62.75
N VAL A 14 42.74 -5.33 61.48
CA VAL A 14 44.10 -5.42 60.91
C VAL A 14 44.08 -4.84 59.49
N ALA A 15 44.95 -3.86 59.28
CA ALA A 15 45.17 -3.14 58.04
C ALA A 15 46.11 -3.91 57.10
N PHE A 16 45.94 -3.72 55.78
CA PHE A 16 47.07 -3.67 54.86
C PHE A 16 46.83 -2.57 53.81
N LEU A 17 47.70 -1.57 53.89
CA LEU A 17 47.95 -0.50 52.92
C LEU A 17 48.63 -1.08 51.67
N LEU A 18 48.30 -0.54 50.50
CA LEU A 18 49.29 -0.18 49.47
C LEU A 18 48.68 0.81 48.47
N VAL A 19 49.16 2.05 48.57
CA VAL A 19 49.07 3.13 47.57
C VAL A 19 50.31 3.02 46.68
N PRO A 20 50.23 3.33 45.38
CA PRO A 20 50.88 4.56 44.87
C PRO A 20 50.06 5.19 43.72
N THR A 21 50.15 6.45 43.31
CA THR A 21 50.89 7.66 43.71
C THR A 21 50.26 8.81 42.92
N ILE A 22 50.10 9.96 43.56
CA ILE A 22 49.76 11.24 42.94
C ILE A 22 51.01 11.79 42.24
N SER A 23 50.85 12.36 41.06
CA SER A 23 51.81 13.29 40.47
C SER A 23 51.07 14.43 39.79
N ALA A 24 51.37 15.65 40.24
CA ALA A 24 51.17 16.92 39.55
C ALA A 24 52.34 17.83 39.97
N PRO A 25 52.65 18.96 39.30
CA PRO A 25 51.97 19.59 38.15
C PRO A 25 52.94 20.08 37.04
N LEU A 26 52.40 20.53 35.90
CA LEU A 26 52.99 21.65 35.13
C LEU A 26 51.93 22.22 34.18
N ALA A 27 51.59 23.48 34.42
CA ALA A 27 50.68 24.28 33.61
C ALA A 27 51.40 24.84 32.38
N PHE A 28 50.77 24.74 31.21
CA PHE A 28 50.90 25.75 30.15
C PHE A 28 49.51 25.98 29.55
N ALA A 29 49.17 27.26 29.46
CA ALA A 29 47.88 27.79 29.09
C ALA A 29 47.52 27.51 27.61
N GLY A 30 46.26 27.18 27.39
CA GLY A 30 45.59 27.19 26.08
C GLY A 30 44.10 27.23 26.33
N GLU A 31 43.46 28.33 25.95
CA GLU A 31 42.04 28.63 26.17
C GLU A 31 41.14 27.52 25.61
N SER A 32 40.44 26.81 26.49
CA SER A 32 39.28 26.01 26.12
C SER A 32 38.02 26.75 26.56
N SER A 33 37.39 27.42 25.59
CA SER A 33 36.04 27.93 25.67
C SER A 33 35.08 26.87 26.24
N LEU A 34 34.34 27.26 27.27
CA LEU A 34 33.30 26.47 27.93
C LEU A 34 32.32 25.87 26.92
N SER A 35 32.25 24.54 26.85
CA SER A 35 31.07 23.84 26.35
C SER A 35 29.87 24.17 27.25
N PRO A 36 28.67 24.42 26.69
CA PRO A 36 27.50 24.74 27.50
C PRO A 36 27.11 23.52 28.35
N ALA A 37 26.80 23.80 29.61
CA ALA A 37 26.25 22.85 30.57
C ALA A 37 25.07 22.08 29.95
N VAL A 38 25.10 20.75 30.15
CA VAL A 38 23.96 19.85 29.92
C VAL A 38 22.77 20.43 30.66
N GLY A 39 21.78 20.90 29.90
CA GLY A 39 20.53 21.41 30.44
C GLY A 39 19.86 20.36 31.31
N SER A 40 19.52 20.74 32.53
CA SER A 40 18.54 20.08 33.38
C SER A 40 17.36 19.57 32.53
N LEU A 41 17.04 18.27 32.62
CA LEU A 41 15.81 17.70 32.08
C LEU A 41 14.64 18.43 32.74
N ALA A 42 14.05 19.39 32.03
CA ALA A 42 12.85 20.08 32.49
C ALA A 42 11.77 19.04 32.80
N MET A 43 11.20 19.12 34.01
CA MET A 43 10.06 18.28 34.39
C MET A 43 8.93 18.44 33.35
N PRO A 44 8.24 17.35 32.97
CA PRO A 44 7.10 17.45 32.07
C PRO A 44 6.01 18.33 32.70
N GLU A 45 5.44 19.26 31.92
CA GLU A 45 4.39 20.17 32.40
C GLU A 45 3.09 19.42 32.72
N VAL A 46 2.83 18.33 31.98
CA VAL A 46 1.76 17.37 32.26
C VAL A 46 2.36 16.13 32.92
N THR A 47 1.94 15.84 34.17
CA THR A 47 2.36 14.64 34.89
C THR A 47 1.71 13.38 34.32
N LEU A 48 2.25 12.20 34.64
CA LEU A 48 1.67 10.92 34.24
C LEU A 48 0.23 10.75 34.78
N GLU A 49 -0.01 11.12 36.04
CA GLU A 49 -1.35 11.08 36.64
C GLU A 49 -2.31 11.95 35.85
N LYS A 50 -1.86 13.16 35.47
CA LYS A 50 -2.69 14.07 34.69
C LYS A 50 -2.97 13.55 33.28
N ALA A 51 -1.99 12.92 32.64
CA ALA A 51 -2.16 12.28 31.34
C ALA A 51 -3.19 11.13 31.39
N ILE A 52 -3.15 10.30 32.45
CA ILE A 52 -4.14 9.23 32.67
C ILE A 52 -5.54 9.82 32.87
N GLU A 53 -5.68 10.87 33.69
CA GLU A 53 -6.96 11.57 33.88
C GLU A 53 -7.53 12.14 32.58
N ILE A 54 -6.68 12.77 31.75
CA ILE A 54 -7.07 13.32 30.46
C ILE A 54 -7.66 12.23 29.56
N VAL A 55 -6.99 11.08 29.44
CA VAL A 55 -7.47 9.96 28.63
C VAL A 55 -8.81 9.43 29.16
N LYS A 56 -8.90 9.11 30.45
CA LYS A 56 -10.12 8.55 31.07
C LYS A 56 -11.32 9.50 31.09
N THR A 57 -11.08 10.81 31.00
CA THR A 57 -12.15 11.82 30.89
C THR A 57 -12.75 11.85 29.48
N ASN A 58 -11.95 11.54 28.46
CA ASN A 58 -12.33 11.69 27.06
C ASN A 58 -12.68 10.37 26.37
N PHE A 59 -12.20 9.25 26.90
CA PHE A 59 -12.42 7.91 26.36
C PHE A 59 -12.78 6.93 27.46
N ASP A 60 -13.63 5.96 27.11
CA ASP A 60 -13.99 4.86 27.99
C ASP A 60 -12.90 3.79 27.95
N VAL A 61 -12.04 3.78 28.99
CA VAL A 61 -10.97 2.78 29.13
C VAL A 61 -11.55 1.56 29.87
N PRO A 62 -11.57 0.36 29.25
CA PRO A 62 -12.17 -0.81 29.86
C PRO A 62 -11.61 -1.11 31.25
N SER A 63 -12.48 -1.19 32.25
CA SER A 63 -12.11 -1.38 33.66
C SER A 63 -11.44 -2.73 33.92
N GLU A 64 -11.70 -3.71 33.06
CA GLU A 64 -11.12 -5.05 33.08
C GLU A 64 -9.67 -5.11 32.57
N TYR A 65 -9.18 -4.06 31.90
CA TYR A 65 -7.79 -3.99 31.42
C TYR A 65 -6.87 -3.54 32.56
N THR A 66 -6.49 -4.52 33.38
CA THR A 66 -5.75 -4.30 34.63
C THR A 66 -4.23 -4.29 34.46
N ASP A 67 -3.70 -4.81 33.34
CA ASP A 67 -2.28 -4.75 33.01
C ASP A 67 -1.95 -3.40 32.36
N PHE A 68 -1.50 -2.45 33.18
CA PHE A 68 -1.18 -1.09 32.76
C PHE A 68 0.33 -0.87 32.69
N SER A 69 0.78 -0.23 31.60
CA SER A 69 2.14 0.25 31.44
C SER A 69 2.17 1.67 30.85
N SER A 70 3.25 2.40 31.16
CA SER A 70 3.47 3.75 30.65
C SER A 70 4.93 3.95 30.25
N THR A 71 5.18 4.77 29.24
CA THR A 71 6.53 5.18 28.83
C THR A 71 6.55 6.67 28.53
N TYR A 72 7.62 7.35 28.91
CA TYR A 72 7.88 8.73 28.52
C TYR A 72 8.82 8.75 27.32
N ASN A 73 8.36 9.32 26.22
CA ASN A 73 9.08 9.35 24.97
C ASN A 73 9.42 10.79 24.56
N THR A 74 10.62 10.95 24.00
CA THR A 74 11.06 12.20 23.38
C THR A 74 11.61 11.90 21.98
N TYR A 75 10.90 12.37 20.95
CA TYR A 75 11.29 12.22 19.55
C TYR A 75 11.16 13.57 18.86
N ASP A 76 12.21 14.01 18.16
CA ASP A 76 12.27 15.32 17.50
C ASP A 76 11.83 16.49 18.41
N ASP A 77 10.65 17.06 18.15
CA ASP A 77 9.99 18.15 18.89
C ASP A 77 8.89 17.68 19.85
N ARG A 78 8.61 16.38 19.92
CA ARG A 78 7.52 15.79 20.71
C ARG A 78 8.01 15.22 22.04
N LYS A 79 7.33 15.61 23.12
CA LYS A 79 7.43 15.00 24.45
C LYS A 79 6.09 14.39 24.78
N VAL A 80 6.03 13.07 24.96
CA VAL A 80 4.74 12.36 25.10
C VAL A 80 4.76 11.30 26.19
N TRP A 81 3.61 11.13 26.84
CA TRP A 81 3.29 9.97 27.65
C TRP A 81 2.58 8.95 26.77
N ALA A 82 3.20 7.80 26.55
CA ALA A 82 2.57 6.64 25.93
C ALA A 82 1.98 5.75 27.03
N LEU A 83 0.67 5.50 26.98
CA LEU A 83 -0.11 4.78 27.97
C LEU A 83 -0.72 3.54 27.31
N ARG A 84 -0.64 2.38 27.98
CA ARG A 84 -1.21 1.13 27.48
C ARG A 84 -1.92 0.38 28.60
N TRP A 85 -3.15 -0.05 28.32
CA TRP A 85 -3.94 -0.93 29.16
C TRP A 85 -4.25 -2.20 28.38
N ASN A 86 -3.80 -3.36 28.87
CA ASN A 86 -4.02 -4.65 28.22
C ASN A 86 -5.11 -5.46 28.92
N GLY A 87 -5.88 -6.20 28.12
CA GLY A 87 -6.78 -7.25 28.58
C GLY A 87 -6.02 -8.49 29.08
N SER A 88 -6.73 -9.38 29.77
CA SER A 88 -6.16 -10.62 30.26
C SER A 88 -5.93 -11.64 29.13
N ALA A 89 -5.18 -12.71 29.40
CA ALA A 89 -5.02 -13.81 28.44
C ALA A 89 -6.36 -14.47 28.04
N GLU A 90 -7.37 -14.44 28.93
CA GLU A 90 -8.71 -14.96 28.68
C GLU A 90 -9.58 -14.00 27.86
N ARG A 91 -9.30 -12.69 27.91
CA ARG A 91 -9.99 -11.66 27.12
C ARG A 91 -8.97 -10.69 26.52
N PRO A 92 -8.25 -11.12 25.46
CA PRO A 92 -7.20 -10.30 24.87
C PRO A 92 -7.77 -9.00 24.27
N GLY A 93 -7.04 -7.91 24.46
CA GLY A 93 -7.35 -6.59 23.91
C GLY A 93 -6.36 -5.56 24.43
N GLU A 94 -6.38 -4.37 23.84
CA GLU A 94 -5.50 -3.27 24.20
C GLU A 94 -6.21 -1.94 24.00
N PHE A 95 -6.06 -1.05 24.97
CA PHE A 95 -6.30 0.37 24.81
C PHE A 95 -4.95 1.10 24.92
N GLY A 96 -4.53 1.76 23.86
CA GLY A 96 -3.31 2.58 23.81
C GLY A 96 -3.65 4.05 23.61
N ALA A 97 -2.91 4.95 24.25
CA ALA A 97 -3.03 6.38 24.02
C ALA A 97 -1.69 7.11 24.16
N GLU A 98 -1.49 8.17 23.39
CA GLU A 98 -0.36 9.10 23.55
C GLU A 98 -0.87 10.49 23.90
N VAL A 99 -0.32 11.07 24.96
CA VAL A 99 -0.66 12.42 25.45
C VAL A 99 0.57 13.30 25.42
N SER A 100 0.44 14.51 24.87
CA SER A 100 1.47 15.53 24.89
C SER A 100 1.80 15.92 26.33
N ALA A 101 3.07 15.75 26.70
CA ALA A 101 3.57 16.11 28.03
C ALA A 101 3.73 17.62 28.24
N ILE A 102 3.47 18.43 27.20
CA ILE A 102 3.58 19.88 27.19
C ILE A 102 2.20 20.50 27.42
N ASN A 103 1.23 20.19 26.55
CA ASN A 103 -0.07 20.87 26.54
C ASN A 103 -1.26 19.98 26.87
N GLY A 104 -1.06 18.66 27.06
CA GLY A 104 -2.12 17.71 27.40
C GLY A 104 -2.98 17.25 26.23
N ASP A 105 -2.64 17.63 24.99
CA ASP A 105 -3.34 17.13 23.81
C ASP A 105 -3.20 15.61 23.71
N ILE A 106 -4.32 14.90 23.48
CA ILE A 106 -4.27 13.51 23.06
C ILE A 106 -3.83 13.50 21.60
N LEU A 107 -2.70 12.86 21.31
CA LEU A 107 -2.10 12.78 19.98
C LEU A 107 -2.53 11.53 19.24
N SER A 108 -2.68 10.42 19.97
CA SER A 108 -3.25 9.20 19.40
C SER A 108 -4.02 8.41 20.44
N MET A 109 -4.99 7.64 19.97
CA MET A 109 -5.68 6.61 20.73
C MET A 109 -5.95 5.44 19.79
N ASN A 110 -5.71 4.22 20.27
CA ASN A 110 -6.07 2.99 19.58
C ASN A 110 -6.77 2.06 20.57
N TYR A 111 -7.86 1.44 20.14
CA TYR A 111 -8.58 0.46 20.91
C TYR A 111 -8.91 -0.74 20.04
N TRP A 112 -8.46 -1.90 20.47
CA TRP A 112 -8.86 -3.17 19.88
C TRP A 112 -9.17 -4.18 20.97
N LYS A 113 -10.14 -5.05 20.70
CA LYS A 113 -10.49 -6.19 21.54
C LYS A 113 -10.61 -7.41 20.65
N ASN A 114 -10.21 -8.56 21.14
CA ASN A 114 -10.54 -9.81 20.48
C ASN A 114 -12.01 -10.10 20.82
N GLU A 115 -12.91 -9.76 19.91
CA GLU A 115 -14.30 -10.20 20.06
C GLU A 115 -14.29 -11.73 19.92
N GLU A 116 -14.72 -12.45 20.98
CA GLU A 116 -15.20 -13.81 20.82
C GLU A 116 -16.35 -13.70 19.81
N GLN A 117 -16.05 -13.93 18.54
CA GLN A 117 -17.06 -13.91 17.49
C GLN A 117 -18.05 -15.01 17.89
N PRO A 118 -19.31 -14.71 18.27
CA PRO A 118 -20.32 -15.74 18.21
C PRO A 118 -20.32 -16.18 16.75
N GLY A 119 -19.97 -17.44 16.49
CA GLY A 119 -20.07 -17.97 15.15
C GLY A 119 -21.48 -17.65 14.64
N ASN A 120 -21.55 -16.79 13.62
CA ASN A 120 -22.73 -16.47 12.79
C ASN A 120 -23.29 -15.03 12.80
N SER A 121 -22.66 -14.02 13.39
CA SER A 121 -23.10 -12.63 13.14
C SER A 121 -22.29 -11.98 12.02
N GLN A 122 -22.92 -11.73 10.86
CA GLN A 122 -22.38 -10.74 9.92
C GLN A 122 -22.19 -9.41 10.66
N SER A 123 -21.02 -8.79 10.53
CA SER A 123 -20.77 -7.45 11.06
C SER A 123 -21.51 -6.44 10.19
N VAL A 124 -22.81 -6.34 10.39
CA VAL A 124 -23.64 -5.32 9.76
C VAL A 124 -23.43 -4.06 10.58
N ALA A 125 -22.96 -2.98 9.95
CA ALA A 125 -22.85 -1.71 10.65
C ALA A 125 -24.24 -1.29 11.15
N THR A 126 -24.39 -1.18 12.46
CA THR A 126 -25.59 -0.68 13.13
C THR A 126 -25.74 0.83 12.93
N ILE A 127 -24.62 1.55 12.77
CA ILE A 127 -24.62 2.99 12.55
C ILE A 127 -24.27 3.37 11.11
N THR A 128 -24.78 4.52 10.68
CA THR A 128 -24.50 5.07 9.35
C THR A 128 -23.18 5.84 9.33
N LYS A 129 -22.60 6.05 8.15
CA LYS A 129 -21.43 6.93 7.96
C LYS A 129 -21.70 8.35 8.48
N SER A 130 -22.90 8.89 8.27
CA SER A 130 -23.28 10.22 8.79
C SER A 130 -23.27 10.24 10.32
N SER A 131 -23.79 9.19 10.97
CA SER A 131 -23.75 9.06 12.42
C SER A 131 -22.31 8.91 12.93
N ALA A 132 -21.45 8.17 12.22
CA ALA A 132 -20.03 8.08 12.52
C ALA A 132 -19.33 9.44 12.40
N GLN A 133 -19.70 10.24 11.39
CA GLN A 133 -19.22 11.60 11.22
C GLN A 133 -19.65 12.50 12.39
N GLU A 134 -20.91 12.46 12.81
CA GLU A 134 -21.38 13.21 13.97
C GLU A 134 -20.63 12.82 15.26
N ILE A 135 -20.36 11.53 15.46
CA ILE A 135 -19.57 11.02 16.58
C ILE A 135 -18.15 11.59 16.54
N SER A 136 -17.52 11.58 15.36
CA SER A 136 -16.18 12.14 15.15
C SER A 136 -16.16 13.65 15.37
N ASP A 137 -17.10 14.40 14.79
CA ASP A 137 -17.17 15.86 14.93
C ASP A 137 -17.31 16.27 16.41
N ASN A 138 -18.16 15.57 17.17
CA ASN A 138 -18.31 15.78 18.61
C ASN A 138 -17.01 15.48 19.39
N LEU A 139 -16.30 14.39 19.03
CA LEU A 139 -14.99 14.07 19.62
C LEU A 139 -13.99 15.19 19.36
N LEU A 140 -13.90 15.68 18.12
CA LEU A 140 -12.95 16.72 17.72
C LEU A 140 -13.24 18.05 18.41
N THR A 141 -14.51 18.47 18.51
CA THR A 141 -14.89 19.66 19.27
C THR A 141 -14.48 19.54 20.75
N ARG A 142 -14.67 18.37 21.36
CA ARG A 142 -14.29 18.13 22.77
C ARG A 142 -12.78 18.16 22.99
N LEU A 143 -11.99 17.54 22.10
CA LEU A 143 -10.54 17.43 22.26
C LEU A 143 -9.79 18.70 21.84
N LEU A 144 -10.23 19.36 20.76
CA LEU A 144 -9.49 20.46 20.15
C LEU A 144 -10.08 21.84 20.46
N GLY A 145 -11.32 21.90 20.97
CA GLY A 145 -12.03 23.14 21.23
C GLY A 145 -12.13 23.97 19.95
N LYS A 146 -11.75 25.25 20.03
CA LYS A 146 -11.77 26.17 18.88
C LYS A 146 -10.91 25.72 17.69
N ARG A 147 -9.84 24.95 17.92
CA ARG A 147 -8.99 24.42 16.83
C ARG A 147 -9.76 23.48 15.90
N SER A 148 -10.88 22.91 16.34
CA SER A 148 -11.74 22.08 15.47
C SER A 148 -12.38 22.89 14.32
N GLU A 149 -12.54 24.21 14.46
CA GLU A 149 -13.03 25.09 13.38
C GLU A 149 -12.04 25.21 12.21
N GLU A 150 -10.77 24.88 12.45
CA GLU A 150 -9.73 24.81 11.41
C GLU A 150 -9.76 23.45 10.68
N LEU A 151 -10.60 22.48 11.05
CA LEU A 151 -10.64 21.17 10.39
C LEU A 151 -11.74 21.10 9.34
N SER A 152 -11.43 20.43 8.22
CA SER A 152 -12.38 20.12 7.16
C SER A 152 -12.31 18.64 6.81
N LEU A 153 -13.47 17.96 6.78
CA LEU A 153 -13.56 16.56 6.38
C LEU A 153 -13.16 16.41 4.91
N ILE A 154 -12.29 15.45 4.64
CA ILE A 154 -11.89 15.09 3.28
C ILE A 154 -12.90 14.07 2.73
N PRO A 155 -13.51 14.32 1.56
CA PRO A 155 -14.43 13.38 0.94
C PRO A 155 -13.81 11.99 0.71
N SER A 156 -14.63 10.96 0.93
CA SER A 156 -14.28 9.54 0.76
C SER A 156 -15.52 8.79 0.26
N GLU A 157 -15.95 9.03 -0.98
CA GLU A 157 -17.26 8.60 -1.46
C GLU A 157 -17.28 7.14 -1.95
N GLN A 158 -16.13 6.49 -2.12
CA GLN A 158 -16.02 5.10 -2.61
C GLN A 158 -15.82 4.07 -1.49
N GLU A 159 -15.82 4.49 -0.23
CA GLU A 159 -15.73 3.58 0.91
C GLU A 159 -16.99 2.70 0.99
N ILE A 160 -16.87 1.45 0.54
CA ILE A 160 -17.94 0.45 0.60
C ILE A 160 -17.91 -0.29 1.93
N MET A 161 -19.10 -0.65 2.42
CA MET A 161 -19.21 -1.51 3.59
C MET A 161 -18.94 -2.97 3.21
N PRO A 162 -17.96 -3.65 3.82
CA PRO A 162 -17.71 -5.05 3.54
C PRO A 162 -18.87 -5.91 4.05
N LEU A 163 -19.24 -6.94 3.28
CA LEU A 163 -20.21 -7.98 3.70
C LEU A 163 -19.54 -9.21 4.33
N THR A 164 -18.24 -9.11 4.62
CA THR A 164 -17.41 -10.19 5.17
C THR A 164 -17.47 -10.22 6.70
N ASN A 165 -17.04 -11.34 7.30
CA ASN A 165 -16.93 -11.45 8.76
C ASN A 165 -15.79 -10.56 9.29
N GLY A 166 -16.03 -9.83 10.37
CA GLY A 166 -15.03 -9.02 11.06
C GLY A 166 -15.48 -7.57 11.30
N PRO A 167 -14.90 -6.87 12.28
CA PRO A 167 -15.31 -5.52 12.65
C PRO A 167 -15.07 -4.54 11.50
N PHE A 168 -16.10 -3.76 11.16
CA PHE A 168 -15.99 -2.66 10.21
C PHE A 168 -15.86 -1.33 10.96
N ASN A 169 -14.94 -0.47 10.50
CA ASN A 169 -14.77 0.88 11.02
C ASN A 169 -14.89 1.87 9.88
N TYR A 170 -15.68 2.93 10.08
CA TYR A 170 -15.66 4.09 9.20
C TYR A 170 -14.38 4.89 9.45
N SER A 171 -13.59 5.16 8.41
CA SER A 171 -12.37 5.98 8.53
C SER A 171 -12.63 7.40 8.03
N LEU A 172 -12.65 8.35 8.96
CA LEU A 172 -12.92 9.76 8.69
C LEU A 172 -11.62 10.57 8.77
N GLN A 173 -11.21 11.13 7.63
CA GLN A 173 -10.00 11.95 7.52
C GLN A 173 -10.37 13.43 7.46
N TYR A 174 -9.73 14.23 8.29
CA TYR A 174 -9.88 15.68 8.32
C TYR A 174 -8.55 16.35 8.05
N GLN A 175 -8.57 17.40 7.23
CA GLN A 175 -7.43 18.24 6.95
C GLN A 175 -7.55 19.56 7.68
N ARG A 176 -6.44 20.05 8.23
CA ARG A 176 -6.36 21.40 8.80
C ARG A 176 -6.32 22.45 7.69
N LEU A 177 -7.11 23.50 7.84
CA LEU A 177 -7.16 24.69 7.03
C LEU A 177 -6.59 25.87 7.83
N ILE A 178 -5.58 26.55 7.28
CA ILE A 178 -5.09 27.82 7.82
C ILE A 178 -5.61 28.92 6.89
N ASN A 179 -6.43 29.84 7.42
CA ASN A 179 -7.10 30.88 6.63
C ASN A 179 -7.90 30.32 5.44
N GLY A 180 -8.52 29.15 5.60
CA GLY A 180 -9.27 28.46 4.53
C GLY A 180 -8.41 27.72 3.50
N ILE A 181 -7.09 27.69 3.66
CA ILE A 181 -6.16 26.99 2.77
C ILE A 181 -5.69 25.69 3.43
N PRO A 182 -5.75 24.54 2.74
CA PRO A 182 -5.32 23.26 3.28
C PRO A 182 -3.85 23.25 3.64
N PHE A 183 -3.52 22.68 4.81
CA PHE A 183 -2.16 22.35 5.21
C PHE A 183 -1.92 20.87 4.95
N LEU A 184 -1.04 20.57 3.99
CA LEU A 184 -0.72 19.21 3.59
C LEU A 184 -0.19 18.39 4.77
N SER A 185 -0.71 17.17 4.89
CA SER A 185 -0.35 16.22 5.94
C SER A 185 -0.63 16.68 7.38
N ASN A 186 -1.36 17.78 7.58
CA ASN A 186 -1.77 18.26 8.90
C ASN A 186 -3.28 18.12 9.10
N GLY A 187 -3.71 17.55 10.23
CA GLY A 187 -5.12 17.22 10.46
C GLY A 187 -5.30 16.05 11.42
N VAL A 188 -6.39 15.33 11.26
CA VAL A 188 -6.77 14.23 12.16
C VAL A 188 -7.45 13.10 11.40
N ASN A 189 -7.17 11.86 11.80
CA ASN A 189 -7.88 10.67 11.33
C ASN A 189 -8.62 10.04 12.51
N VAL A 190 -9.90 9.73 12.32
CA VAL A 190 -10.75 9.09 13.33
C VAL A 190 -11.36 7.83 12.73
N GLN A 191 -11.31 6.73 13.47
CA GLN A 191 -12.01 5.50 13.14
C GLN A 191 -13.13 5.25 14.14
N VAL A 192 -14.31 5.00 13.61
CA VAL A 192 -15.53 4.74 14.39
C VAL A 192 -16.07 3.37 14.02
N SER A 193 -16.26 2.52 15.02
CA SER A 193 -16.87 1.20 14.87
C SER A 193 -18.26 1.33 14.24
N GLY A 194 -18.48 0.63 13.13
CA GLY A 194 -19.78 0.56 12.49
C GLY A 194 -20.81 -0.18 13.33
N ASN A 195 -20.39 -1.02 14.28
CA ASN A 195 -21.26 -1.90 15.05
C ASN A 195 -21.94 -1.20 16.23
N ASP A 196 -21.21 -0.32 16.92
CA ASP A 196 -21.65 0.29 18.19
C ASP A 196 -21.31 1.79 18.29
N GLY A 197 -20.59 2.34 17.31
CA GLY A 197 -20.21 3.75 17.29
C GLY A 197 -19.07 4.12 18.22
N HIS A 198 -18.39 3.15 18.86
CA HIS A 198 -17.20 3.46 19.66
C HIS A 198 -16.03 3.91 18.78
N ILE A 199 -15.25 4.86 19.28
CA ILE A 199 -14.00 5.28 18.63
C ILE A 199 -12.99 4.15 18.82
N THR A 200 -12.49 3.61 17.72
CA THR A 200 -11.47 2.54 17.71
C THR A 200 -10.08 3.08 17.40
N SER A 201 -9.99 4.22 16.71
CA SER A 201 -8.74 4.92 16.50
C SER A 201 -8.92 6.42 16.40
N TYR A 202 -7.92 7.15 16.86
CA TYR A 202 -7.79 8.59 16.70
C TYR A 202 -6.29 8.89 16.51
N ASN A 203 -5.95 9.70 15.52
CA ASN A 203 -4.57 10.15 15.29
C ASN A 203 -4.57 11.62 14.88
N LEU A 204 -3.96 12.46 15.70
CA LEU A 204 -3.79 13.89 15.48
C LEU A 204 -2.37 14.16 14.99
N ASN A 205 -2.27 14.77 13.82
CA ASN A 205 -1.06 15.42 13.39
C ASN A 205 -1.27 16.93 13.36
N TRP A 206 -0.78 17.62 14.39
CA TRP A 206 -0.90 19.06 14.53
C TRP A 206 0.47 19.69 14.69
N ASN A 207 0.86 20.54 13.73
CA ASN A 207 2.14 21.23 13.78
C ASN A 207 1.88 22.70 14.11
N GLU A 208 2.51 23.18 15.17
CA GLU A 208 2.47 24.59 15.52
C GLU A 208 3.41 25.36 14.58
N VAL A 209 2.82 26.17 13.71
CA VAL A 209 3.52 26.82 12.59
C VAL A 209 2.98 28.22 12.36
N LYS A 210 3.84 29.11 11.88
CA LYS A 210 3.45 30.43 11.39
C LYS A 210 3.30 30.37 9.87
N ALA A 211 2.06 30.51 9.40
CA ALA A 211 1.78 30.52 7.97
C ALA A 211 2.12 31.88 7.33
N PRO A 212 2.67 31.91 6.10
CA PRO A 212 2.85 33.14 5.35
C PRO A 212 1.50 33.74 4.92
N GLU A 213 1.46 35.07 4.77
CA GLU A 213 0.30 35.79 4.25
C GLU A 213 0.02 35.41 2.78
N VAL A 214 -1.25 35.39 2.39
CA VAL A 214 -1.70 35.02 1.04
C VAL A 214 -1.63 36.19 0.03
N LYS A 215 -1.17 37.36 0.48
CA LYS A 215 -1.12 38.56 -0.34
C LYS A 215 -0.06 38.42 -1.44
N GLY A 216 -0.46 38.59 -2.70
CA GLY A 216 0.44 38.50 -3.84
C GLY A 216 0.58 37.10 -4.44
N VAL A 217 -0.24 36.14 -3.98
CA VAL A 217 -0.38 34.83 -4.61
C VAL A 217 -0.99 34.99 -6.02
N ILE A 218 -0.42 34.28 -6.99
CA ILE A 218 -0.94 34.22 -8.36
C ILE A 218 -2.32 33.56 -8.39
N ASN A 219 -3.12 33.81 -9.42
CA ASN A 219 -4.41 33.14 -9.54
C ASN A 219 -4.28 31.70 -10.10
N ILE A 220 -5.37 30.94 -10.04
CA ILE A 220 -5.41 29.55 -10.48
C ILE A 220 -5.08 29.38 -11.97
N ASP A 221 -5.52 30.29 -12.84
CA ASP A 221 -5.27 30.22 -14.29
C ASP A 221 -3.77 30.40 -14.60
N GLN A 222 -3.12 31.33 -13.89
CA GLN A 222 -1.67 31.53 -13.97
C GLN A 222 -0.90 30.30 -13.49
N ALA A 223 -1.35 29.68 -12.40
CA ALA A 223 -0.75 28.44 -11.88
C ALA A 223 -0.91 27.26 -12.87
N GLN A 224 -2.07 27.13 -13.51
CA GLN A 224 -2.33 26.11 -14.53
C GLN A 224 -1.44 26.31 -15.76
N GLN A 225 -1.28 27.55 -16.23
CA GLN A 225 -0.38 27.86 -17.33
C GLN A 225 1.09 27.59 -16.99
N ALA A 226 1.52 27.93 -15.77
CA ALA A 226 2.84 27.63 -15.26
C ALA A 226 3.08 26.10 -15.22
N PHE A 227 2.11 25.35 -14.71
CA PHE A 227 2.17 23.89 -14.63
C PHE A 227 2.24 23.23 -16.01
N ALA A 228 1.45 23.70 -16.99
CA ALA A 228 1.48 23.20 -18.36
C ALA A 228 2.84 23.46 -19.05
N THR A 229 3.45 24.62 -18.76
CA THR A 229 4.75 25.01 -19.30
C THR A 229 5.91 24.26 -18.64
N ALA A 230 5.78 23.93 -17.34
CA ALA A 230 6.79 23.24 -16.56
C ALA A 230 7.18 21.86 -17.16
N PRO A 231 8.42 21.39 -16.95
CA PRO A 231 8.89 20.11 -17.47
C PRO A 231 8.41 18.90 -16.64
N PHE A 232 7.31 19.07 -15.90
CA PHE A 232 6.74 18.06 -14.99
C PHE A 232 6.16 16.85 -15.71
N PHE A 233 5.58 17.07 -16.89
CA PHE A 233 5.00 16.03 -17.72
C PHE A 233 5.93 15.68 -18.85
N LYS A 234 6.42 14.43 -18.85
CA LYS A 234 7.25 13.87 -19.91
C LYS A 234 6.50 12.74 -20.61
N LEU A 235 6.60 12.72 -21.93
CA LEU A 235 6.14 11.59 -22.75
C LEU A 235 7.20 10.52 -22.71
N GLU A 236 6.82 9.30 -22.36
CA GLU A 236 7.75 8.19 -22.26
C GLU A 236 7.10 6.85 -22.57
N TYR A 237 7.95 5.87 -22.87
CA TYR A 237 7.59 4.47 -22.83
C TYR A 237 7.63 3.95 -21.39
N TRP A 238 6.52 3.36 -20.97
CA TRP A 238 6.34 2.83 -19.64
C TRP A 238 5.93 1.36 -19.71
N ILE A 239 6.47 0.55 -18.81
CA ILE A 239 6.12 -0.88 -18.71
C ILE A 239 5.25 -1.07 -17.45
N PRO A 240 3.98 -1.45 -17.61
CA PRO A 240 3.15 -1.76 -16.47
C PRO A 240 3.68 -2.93 -15.64
N SER A 241 3.61 -2.81 -14.33
CA SER A 241 4.06 -3.88 -13.42
C SER A 241 3.11 -5.07 -13.50
N SER A 242 3.65 -6.28 -13.69
CA SER A 242 2.85 -7.51 -13.64
C SER A 242 2.87 -8.10 -12.24
N TYR A 243 1.69 -8.37 -11.67
CA TYR A 243 1.56 -9.11 -10.40
C TYR A 243 1.88 -10.61 -10.54
N ARG A 244 1.90 -11.15 -11.77
CA ARG A 244 2.20 -12.56 -12.04
C ARG A 244 3.40 -12.73 -12.98
N PRO A 245 4.25 -13.76 -12.77
CA PRO A 245 5.27 -14.11 -13.74
C PRO A 245 4.66 -14.37 -15.12
N LEU A 246 5.32 -13.90 -16.18
CA LEU A 246 4.88 -14.13 -17.56
C LEU A 246 4.90 -15.64 -17.86
N ILE A 247 3.85 -16.12 -18.51
CA ILE A 247 3.77 -17.50 -19.01
C ILE A 247 4.54 -17.57 -20.34
N VAL A 248 5.08 -18.75 -20.70
CA VAL A 248 5.80 -18.97 -21.96
C VAL A 248 4.97 -18.49 -23.15
N GLY A 249 5.56 -17.62 -23.98
CA GLY A 249 4.90 -16.99 -25.14
C GLY A 249 4.21 -15.64 -24.86
N GLN A 250 4.03 -15.25 -23.59
CA GLN A 250 3.51 -13.94 -23.22
C GLN A 250 4.65 -12.93 -23.11
N LYS A 251 4.49 -11.76 -23.73
CA LYS A 251 5.40 -10.61 -23.58
C LYS A 251 4.73 -9.53 -22.76
N GLN A 252 5.54 -8.77 -22.03
CA GLN A 252 5.07 -7.52 -21.43
C GLN A 252 4.84 -6.49 -22.54
N GLU A 253 3.82 -5.66 -22.42
CA GLU A 253 3.52 -4.62 -23.40
C GLU A 253 3.97 -3.26 -22.87
N ALA A 254 4.74 -2.52 -23.66
CA ALA A 254 5.04 -1.13 -23.36
C ALA A 254 3.86 -0.25 -23.74
N LYS A 255 3.59 0.78 -22.94
CA LYS A 255 2.60 1.83 -23.22
C LYS A 255 3.30 3.17 -23.43
N LEU A 256 2.67 4.06 -24.19
CA LEU A 256 3.05 5.47 -24.24
C LEU A 256 2.24 6.23 -23.20
N VAL A 257 2.93 6.90 -22.29
CA VAL A 257 2.29 7.62 -21.19
C VAL A 257 2.88 9.01 -21.04
N TYR A 258 2.07 9.91 -20.50
CA TYR A 258 2.50 11.14 -19.89
C TYR A 258 2.61 10.91 -18.39
N GLU A 259 3.82 10.96 -17.84
CA GLU A 259 4.05 10.76 -16.41
C GLU A 259 4.43 12.09 -15.74
N LEU A 260 3.79 12.36 -14.59
CA LEU A 260 4.17 13.45 -13.70
C LEU A 260 5.47 13.08 -12.96
N LYS A 261 6.61 13.45 -13.55
CA LYS A 261 7.96 13.31 -13.00
C LYS A 261 8.52 14.69 -12.67
N GLY A 262 7.96 15.32 -11.65
CA GLY A 262 8.45 16.60 -11.11
C GLY A 262 8.99 16.42 -9.71
N GLU A 263 10.10 17.09 -9.39
CA GLU A 263 10.50 17.28 -7.99
C GLU A 263 9.30 17.85 -7.20
N ASN A 264 9.14 17.43 -5.95
CA ASN A 264 8.12 17.96 -5.04
C ASN A 264 6.66 17.79 -5.53
N GLY A 265 6.38 16.73 -6.28
CA GLY A 265 5.01 16.36 -6.68
C GLY A 265 4.38 17.31 -7.72
N GLY A 266 5.19 18.05 -8.47
CA GLY A 266 4.70 19.05 -9.44
C GLY A 266 4.26 20.38 -8.81
N ALA A 267 4.79 20.72 -7.63
CA ALA A 267 4.48 21.96 -6.94
C ALA A 267 4.89 23.20 -7.76
N ILE A 268 3.96 24.15 -7.91
CA ILE A 268 4.23 25.51 -8.41
C ILE A 268 4.25 26.45 -7.21
N ASP A 269 5.31 27.25 -7.07
CA ASP A 269 5.39 28.28 -6.03
C ASP A 269 4.30 29.35 -6.26
N ALA A 270 3.49 29.59 -5.23
CA ALA A 270 2.27 30.37 -5.37
C ALA A 270 2.52 31.88 -5.57
N PHE A 271 3.73 32.38 -5.33
CA PHE A 271 4.05 33.80 -5.51
C PHE A 271 4.75 34.07 -6.83
N THR A 272 5.60 33.14 -7.26
CA THR A 272 6.43 33.30 -8.46
C THR A 272 5.83 32.69 -9.71
N GLY A 273 4.96 31.67 -9.58
CA GLY A 273 4.45 30.91 -10.71
C GLY A 273 5.53 30.05 -11.39
N ALA A 274 6.64 29.78 -10.70
CA ALA A 274 7.68 28.87 -11.16
C ALA A 274 7.57 27.49 -10.45
N PRO A 275 8.07 26.40 -11.06
CA PRO A 275 8.29 25.15 -10.35
C PRO A 275 9.02 25.36 -9.03
N LEU A 276 8.51 24.76 -7.95
CA LEU A 276 9.11 24.89 -6.62
C LEU A 276 10.55 24.39 -6.63
N GLN A 277 11.49 25.31 -6.42
CA GLN A 277 12.91 25.01 -6.27
C GLN A 277 13.25 24.84 -4.79
N LEU A 278 13.86 23.71 -4.45
CA LEU A 278 14.39 23.43 -3.11
C LEU A 278 15.92 23.49 -3.12
N LYS A 279 16.51 23.88 -1.99
CA LYS A 279 17.97 23.86 -1.84
C LYS A 279 18.45 22.43 -1.63
N GLN A 280 19.75 22.21 -1.81
CA GLN A 280 20.37 20.92 -1.51
C GLN A 280 20.11 20.53 -0.05
N GLY A 281 19.60 19.32 0.19
CA GLY A 281 19.22 18.83 1.53
C GLY A 281 17.80 19.21 1.97
N GLU A 282 17.09 20.02 1.18
CA GLU A 282 15.67 20.32 1.40
C GLU A 282 14.77 19.32 0.65
N TRP A 283 13.66 18.91 1.28
CA TRP A 283 12.65 18.07 0.65
C TRP A 283 11.24 18.43 1.12
N LEU A 284 10.25 18.09 0.29
CA LEU A 284 8.84 18.29 0.59
C LEU A 284 8.19 16.98 0.99
N ALA A 285 7.43 17.01 2.09
CA ALA A 285 6.59 15.88 2.51
C ALA A 285 5.34 15.78 1.63
N THR A 286 5.51 15.52 0.33
CA THR A 286 4.42 15.11 -0.56
C THR A 286 4.28 13.59 -0.49
N ASP A 287 3.35 13.16 0.35
CA ASP A 287 2.71 11.84 0.33
C ASP A 287 3.63 10.62 0.17
N SER A 288 4.34 10.29 1.25
CA SER A 288 4.94 8.96 1.50
C SER A 288 3.91 7.83 1.66
N PHE A 289 2.77 7.89 0.99
CA PHE A 289 1.75 6.85 0.99
C PHE A 289 1.74 6.13 -0.36
N GLY A 290 2.57 5.09 -0.48
CA GLY A 290 2.46 4.14 -1.59
C GLY A 290 3.78 3.58 -2.10
N ASN A 291 4.42 2.73 -1.30
CA ASN A 291 5.07 1.47 -1.74
C ASN A 291 5.89 0.87 -0.60
N GLY A 292 5.23 0.61 0.53
CA GLY A 292 5.69 -0.41 1.47
C GLY A 292 5.38 -1.77 0.87
N GLY A 293 6.33 -2.32 0.11
CA GLY A 293 6.22 -3.65 -0.48
C GLY A 293 5.95 -4.68 0.61
N MET A 294 4.74 -5.23 0.64
CA MET A 294 4.44 -6.40 1.46
C MET A 294 5.33 -7.56 1.00
N GLY A 295 6.23 -7.97 1.90
CA GLY A 295 7.08 -9.14 1.72
C GLY A 295 6.23 -10.35 1.38
N SER A 296 6.55 -11.00 0.27
CA SER A 296 5.92 -12.23 -0.19
C SER A 296 5.96 -13.29 0.91
N ALA A 297 4.78 -13.68 1.41
CA ALA A 297 4.63 -14.87 2.24
C ALA A 297 5.07 -16.09 1.44
N LYS A 298 6.06 -16.83 1.97
CA LYS A 298 6.48 -18.14 1.47
C LYS A 298 5.28 -19.08 1.48
N LEU A 299 4.81 -19.47 0.30
CA LEU A 299 3.98 -20.66 0.12
C LEU A 299 4.88 -21.89 0.29
N GLU A 300 4.82 -22.52 1.45
CA GLU A 300 5.27 -23.92 1.60
C GLU A 300 4.26 -24.81 0.86
N ARG A 301 4.71 -25.47 -0.21
CA ARG A 301 3.95 -26.54 -0.87
C ARG A 301 4.54 -27.89 -0.50
N GLY A 302 3.66 -28.74 0.04
CA GLY A 302 3.94 -30.06 0.55
C GLY A 302 4.51 -31.04 -0.48
N SER A 303 5.28 -31.97 0.08
CA SER A 303 5.88 -33.14 -0.55
C SER A 303 4.83 -34.20 -0.85
N ILE A 304 4.78 -34.77 -2.07
CA ILE A 304 4.25 -36.12 -2.33
C ILE A 304 5.00 -36.84 -3.47
N SER A 305 5.58 -37.98 -3.07
CA SER A 305 5.83 -39.29 -3.72
C SER A 305 6.26 -39.47 -5.18
N ASN A 306 7.30 -40.29 -5.30
CA ASN A 306 7.78 -41.00 -6.50
C ASN A 306 6.68 -41.79 -7.24
N GLY A 307 6.50 -41.46 -8.52
CA GLY A 307 5.97 -42.33 -9.55
C GLY A 307 6.74 -42.08 -10.85
N SER A 308 7.30 -43.14 -11.46
CA SER A 308 8.08 -43.03 -12.69
C SER A 308 7.26 -42.42 -13.83
N GLN A 309 7.72 -41.32 -14.43
CA GLN A 309 7.00 -40.61 -15.49
C GLN A 309 7.88 -40.29 -16.70
N VAL A 310 7.28 -40.49 -17.87
CA VAL A 310 7.75 -40.06 -19.18
C VAL A 310 7.54 -38.54 -19.30
N LEU A 311 8.54 -37.82 -19.79
CA LEU A 311 8.49 -36.36 -19.98
C LEU A 311 7.30 -35.96 -20.86
N THR A 312 6.50 -35.00 -20.40
CA THR A 312 5.49 -34.30 -21.19
C THR A 312 6.14 -33.52 -22.34
N PRO A 313 5.41 -33.18 -23.42
CA PRO A 313 5.94 -32.36 -24.51
C PRO A 313 6.54 -31.02 -24.03
N GLN A 314 5.96 -30.39 -23.01
CA GLN A 314 6.46 -29.15 -22.43
C GLN A 314 7.80 -29.36 -21.69
N GLU A 315 7.95 -30.47 -20.98
CA GLU A 315 9.19 -30.85 -20.31
C GLU A 315 10.29 -31.21 -21.32
N GLN A 316 9.95 -31.93 -22.40
CA GLN A 316 10.87 -32.19 -23.51
C GLN A 316 11.34 -30.88 -24.17
N GLN A 317 10.43 -29.92 -24.36
CA GLN A 317 10.77 -28.60 -24.90
C GLN A 317 11.67 -27.76 -23.97
N GLU A 318 11.50 -27.86 -22.64
CA GLU A 318 12.44 -27.26 -21.68
C GLU A 318 13.80 -27.96 -21.68
N VAL A 319 13.85 -29.28 -21.84
CA VAL A 319 15.12 -30.04 -21.99
C VAL A 319 15.87 -29.63 -23.26
N GLU A 320 15.19 -29.59 -24.40
CA GLU A 320 15.78 -29.15 -25.68
C GLU A 320 16.27 -27.70 -25.63
N ARG A 321 15.52 -26.81 -24.95
CA ARG A 321 15.94 -25.42 -24.77
C ARG A 321 17.18 -25.32 -23.89
N ASN A 322 17.22 -26.03 -22.75
CA ASN A 322 18.38 -26.02 -21.86
C ASN A 322 19.63 -26.65 -22.50
N ALA A 323 19.47 -27.64 -23.38
CA ALA A 323 20.59 -28.27 -24.09
C ALA A 323 21.36 -27.29 -25.01
N LYS A 324 20.73 -26.19 -25.45
CA LYS A 324 21.32 -25.16 -26.32
C LYS A 324 21.99 -24.02 -25.54
N LEU A 325 21.93 -24.03 -24.21
CA LEU A 325 22.53 -22.99 -23.38
C LEU A 325 24.01 -23.28 -23.11
N LEU A 326 24.78 -22.21 -22.93
CA LEU A 326 26.14 -22.26 -22.40
C LEU A 326 26.15 -23.02 -21.09
N LYS A 327 27.10 -23.94 -20.97
CA LYS A 327 27.39 -24.64 -19.72
C LYS A 327 28.10 -23.68 -18.77
N ARG A 328 28.10 -24.03 -17.48
CA ARG A 328 28.69 -23.23 -16.40
C ARG A 328 30.09 -22.70 -16.74
N ASP A 329 30.99 -23.57 -17.18
CA ASP A 329 32.39 -23.19 -17.41
C ASP A 329 32.55 -22.31 -18.67
N GLU A 330 31.71 -22.52 -19.69
CA GLU A 330 31.61 -21.67 -20.88
C GLU A 330 31.06 -20.28 -20.53
N ALA A 331 30.07 -20.21 -19.64
CA ALA A 331 29.52 -18.95 -19.12
C ALA A 331 30.50 -18.20 -18.22
N ILE A 332 31.33 -18.90 -17.42
CA ILE A 332 32.44 -18.28 -16.68
C ILE A 332 33.50 -17.74 -17.65
N ALA A 333 33.83 -18.49 -18.71
CA ALA A 333 34.74 -18.01 -19.75
C ALA A 333 34.17 -16.76 -20.47
N ALA A 334 32.86 -16.71 -20.68
CA ALA A 334 32.19 -15.52 -21.20
C ALA A 334 32.34 -14.32 -20.26
N VAL A 335 32.15 -14.47 -18.94
CA VAL A 335 32.43 -13.39 -17.96
C VAL A 335 33.87 -12.89 -18.09
N LYS A 336 34.85 -13.80 -18.15
CA LYS A 336 36.28 -13.47 -18.28
C LYS A 336 36.62 -12.73 -19.59
N SER A 337 35.82 -12.91 -20.64
CA SER A 337 36.01 -12.20 -21.90
C SER A 337 35.64 -10.72 -21.81
N TRP A 338 34.75 -10.37 -20.87
CA TRP A 338 34.26 -9.01 -20.67
C TRP A 338 35.01 -8.26 -19.57
N ILE A 339 35.22 -8.92 -18.43
CA ILE A 339 35.81 -8.35 -17.21
C ILE A 339 36.88 -9.28 -16.61
N GLU A 340 37.81 -8.70 -15.86
CA GLU A 340 38.79 -9.46 -15.11
C GLU A 340 38.16 -10.05 -13.84
N ILE A 341 38.43 -11.34 -13.57
CA ILE A 341 38.06 -12.00 -12.31
C ILE A 341 39.31 -12.05 -11.43
N PRO A 342 39.35 -11.34 -10.30
CA PRO A 342 40.54 -11.32 -9.45
C PRO A 342 40.91 -12.70 -8.90
N ASP A 343 42.20 -13.04 -8.96
CA ASP A 343 42.73 -14.34 -8.55
C ASP A 343 42.54 -14.64 -7.06
N ASN A 344 42.36 -13.60 -6.23
CA ASN A 344 42.13 -13.75 -4.79
C ASN A 344 40.68 -14.11 -4.43
N LEU A 345 39.76 -14.11 -5.41
CA LEU A 345 38.36 -14.46 -5.20
C LEU A 345 38.08 -15.90 -5.63
N THR A 346 37.30 -16.62 -4.82
CA THR A 346 36.92 -18.01 -5.12
C THR A 346 35.42 -18.10 -5.39
N LEU A 347 35.06 -18.87 -6.43
CA LEU A 347 33.67 -19.09 -6.82
C LEU A 347 32.90 -19.78 -5.67
N ARG A 348 31.80 -19.17 -5.23
CA ARG A 348 30.92 -19.68 -4.18
C ARG A 348 29.60 -20.19 -4.72
N SER A 349 29.09 -19.55 -5.77
CA SER A 349 27.76 -19.85 -6.32
C SER A 349 27.77 -19.73 -7.84
N ALA A 350 27.01 -20.60 -8.50
CA ALA A 350 26.74 -20.56 -9.93
C ALA A 350 25.30 -21.01 -10.15
N ASN A 351 24.43 -20.08 -10.52
CA ASN A 351 22.99 -20.30 -10.62
C ASN A 351 22.50 -20.00 -12.03
N LEU A 352 21.73 -20.93 -12.62
CA LEU A 352 21.04 -20.72 -13.88
C LEU A 352 19.55 -20.49 -13.59
N SER A 353 19.04 -19.32 -13.93
CA SER A 353 17.63 -18.95 -13.66
C SER A 353 16.93 -18.42 -14.89
N LYS A 354 15.59 -18.44 -14.86
CA LYS A 354 14.76 -17.74 -15.84
C LYS A 354 14.84 -16.24 -15.59
N ASP A 355 14.86 -15.46 -16.66
CA ASP A 355 14.68 -14.02 -16.57
C ASP A 355 13.20 -13.72 -16.27
N TRP A 356 12.92 -12.94 -15.23
CA TRP A 356 11.55 -12.57 -14.88
C TRP A 356 10.88 -11.74 -15.98
N ARG A 357 11.66 -11.03 -16.80
CA ARG A 357 11.20 -10.19 -17.91
C ARG A 357 10.84 -11.01 -19.16
N SER A 358 11.28 -12.27 -19.23
CA SER A 358 11.13 -13.09 -20.43
C SER A 358 11.20 -14.57 -20.08
N ALA A 359 10.08 -15.28 -20.26
CA ALA A 359 9.96 -16.70 -19.95
C ALA A 359 10.97 -17.61 -20.70
N ASP A 360 11.50 -17.14 -21.82
CA ASP A 360 12.42 -17.88 -22.70
C ASP A 360 13.90 -17.54 -22.49
N LYS A 361 14.21 -16.48 -21.76
CA LYS A 361 15.60 -16.08 -21.49
C LYS A 361 16.11 -16.77 -20.23
N ARG A 362 17.39 -17.11 -20.23
CA ARG A 362 18.08 -17.78 -19.14
C ARG A 362 19.35 -16.99 -18.81
N ILE A 363 19.62 -16.83 -17.52
CA ILE A 363 20.73 -16.03 -17.01
C ILE A 363 21.59 -16.92 -16.12
N TRP A 364 22.89 -16.92 -16.39
CA TRP A 364 23.87 -17.42 -15.44
C TRP A 364 24.25 -16.29 -14.50
N SER A 365 24.15 -16.55 -13.19
CA SER A 365 24.57 -15.66 -12.12
C SER A 365 25.65 -16.34 -11.29
N PHE A 366 26.74 -15.64 -11.03
CA PHE A 366 27.89 -16.16 -10.32
C PHE A 366 28.28 -15.24 -9.17
N ASP A 367 28.73 -15.83 -8.07
CA ASP A 367 29.28 -15.11 -6.91
C ASP A 367 30.67 -15.64 -6.59
N TRP A 368 31.64 -14.74 -6.48
CA TRP A 368 32.97 -15.02 -5.97
C TRP A 368 33.24 -14.21 -4.72
N ASN A 369 33.77 -14.87 -3.69
CA ASN A 369 34.09 -14.22 -2.42
C ASN A 369 35.55 -14.46 -2.08
N ASN A 370 36.15 -13.50 -1.38
CA ASN A 370 37.41 -13.73 -0.71
C ASN A 370 37.20 -14.72 0.47
N ILE A 371 37.99 -15.79 0.52
CA ILE A 371 37.91 -16.83 1.55
C ILE A 371 38.88 -16.55 2.70
N VAL A 372 39.92 -15.75 2.43
CA VAL A 372 40.99 -15.44 3.39
C VAL A 372 40.95 -13.93 3.64
N PRO A 373 40.50 -13.47 4.83
CA PRO A 373 40.56 -12.05 5.18
C PRO A 373 42.03 -11.60 5.21
N GLY A 374 42.49 -11.02 4.10
CA GLY A 374 43.75 -10.30 4.04
C GLY A 374 43.58 -8.94 4.69
N LYS A 375 44.62 -8.41 5.34
CA LYS A 375 44.67 -7.02 5.81
C LYS A 375 45.10 -6.04 4.71
N GLU A 376 45.16 -6.49 3.46
CA GLU A 376 45.68 -5.71 2.35
C GLU A 376 44.63 -4.70 1.88
N GLU A 377 44.87 -3.42 2.20
CA GLU A 377 43.99 -2.32 1.81
C GLU A 377 43.75 -2.31 0.30
N GLY A 378 42.49 -2.16 -0.12
CA GLY A 378 42.11 -2.11 -1.53
C GLY A 378 42.02 -3.48 -2.23
N ALA A 379 42.21 -4.60 -1.51
CA ALA A 379 42.03 -5.93 -2.09
C ALA A 379 40.56 -6.21 -2.44
N PRO A 380 40.26 -6.84 -3.59
CA PRO A 380 38.90 -7.27 -3.95
C PRO A 380 38.32 -8.22 -2.89
N GLN A 381 37.07 -8.02 -2.51
CA GLN A 381 36.40 -8.84 -1.48
C GLN A 381 35.26 -9.70 -2.05
N TYR A 382 34.58 -9.17 -3.06
CA TYR A 382 33.40 -9.78 -3.65
C TYR A 382 33.32 -9.43 -5.14
N LEU A 383 32.89 -10.38 -5.95
CA LEU A 383 32.45 -10.16 -7.32
C LEU A 383 31.16 -10.93 -7.56
N SER A 384 30.12 -10.25 -8.05
CA SER A 384 28.98 -10.89 -8.68
C SER A 384 28.99 -10.61 -10.17
N ALA A 385 28.63 -11.57 -11.01
CA ALA A 385 28.49 -11.34 -12.45
C ALA A 385 27.33 -12.13 -13.03
N ARG A 386 26.67 -11.54 -14.03
CA ARG A 386 25.52 -12.11 -14.74
C ARG A 386 25.75 -12.08 -16.25
N VAL A 387 25.52 -13.21 -16.91
CA VAL A 387 25.59 -13.33 -18.38
C VAL A 387 24.37 -14.04 -18.95
N SER A 388 24.02 -13.71 -20.19
CA SER A 388 23.03 -14.46 -20.97
C SER A 388 23.51 -15.89 -21.17
N ALA A 389 22.70 -16.87 -20.77
CA ALA A 389 23.04 -18.28 -20.94
C ALA A 389 22.98 -18.74 -22.40
N THR A 390 22.43 -17.94 -23.33
CA THR A 390 22.37 -18.29 -24.75
C THR A 390 23.54 -17.69 -25.53
N THR A 391 23.95 -16.47 -25.17
CA THR A 391 24.90 -15.66 -25.98
C THR A 391 26.21 -15.34 -25.27
N GLY A 392 26.30 -15.52 -23.94
CA GLY A 392 27.47 -15.12 -23.15
C GLY A 392 27.60 -13.60 -22.98
N GLU A 393 26.60 -12.84 -23.38
CA GLU A 393 26.52 -11.39 -23.22
C GLU A 393 26.52 -10.98 -21.74
N LEU A 394 27.34 -9.98 -21.38
CA LEU A 394 27.36 -9.43 -20.02
C LEU A 394 26.09 -8.62 -19.74
N LEU A 395 25.34 -9.03 -18.71
CA LEU A 395 24.11 -8.38 -18.25
C LEU A 395 24.34 -7.51 -17.01
N GLY A 396 25.40 -7.78 -16.26
CA GLY A 396 25.83 -6.94 -15.17
C GLY A 396 26.88 -7.59 -14.28
N PHE A 397 27.57 -6.78 -13.50
CA PHE A 397 28.47 -7.24 -12.46
C PHE A 397 28.55 -6.20 -11.35
N ASP A 398 28.98 -6.63 -10.16
CA ASP A 398 29.31 -5.76 -9.05
C ASP A 398 30.58 -6.29 -8.38
N ILE A 399 31.59 -5.43 -8.20
CA ILE A 399 32.84 -5.76 -7.54
C ILE A 399 33.07 -4.81 -6.36
N SER A 400 33.31 -5.38 -5.19
CA SER A 400 33.64 -4.61 -4.00
C SER A 400 35.11 -4.80 -3.61
N TYR A 401 35.68 -3.73 -3.06
CA TYR A 401 37.06 -3.69 -2.59
C TYR A 401 37.06 -3.36 -1.10
N GLN A 402 38.09 -3.82 -0.39
CA GLN A 402 38.33 -3.39 0.98
C GLN A 402 38.53 -1.88 1.01
N GLN A 403 37.81 -1.18 1.89
CA GLN A 403 37.92 0.27 2.01
C GLN A 403 39.37 0.69 2.26
N THR A 404 39.88 1.55 1.39
CA THR A 404 41.16 2.22 1.58
C THR A 404 40.91 3.50 2.35
N GLY A 405 41.70 3.82 3.37
CA GLY A 405 41.66 5.14 4.03
C GLY A 405 42.08 6.31 3.13
N LYS A 406 42.21 6.08 1.82
CA LYS A 406 42.56 7.06 0.79
C LYS A 406 41.29 7.68 0.24
N THR A 407 41.13 8.97 0.43
CA THR A 407 39.98 9.78 -0.01
C THR A 407 40.32 10.74 -1.15
N GLU A 408 41.55 10.72 -1.66
CA GLU A 408 41.99 11.62 -2.72
C GLU A 408 41.39 11.20 -4.07
N VAL A 409 40.35 11.94 -4.48
CA VAL A 409 39.69 11.81 -5.78
C VAL A 409 40.67 12.20 -6.89
N LYS A 410 40.95 11.29 -7.82
CA LYS A 410 41.86 11.52 -8.96
C LYS A 410 41.13 11.87 -10.25
N LEU A 411 39.87 11.49 -10.36
CA LEU A 411 39.06 11.69 -11.56
C LEU A 411 37.94 12.67 -11.27
N ASP A 412 37.87 13.73 -12.07
CA ASP A 412 36.67 14.56 -12.14
C ASP A 412 35.51 13.81 -12.81
N ARG A 413 34.32 14.41 -12.79
CA ARG A 413 33.11 13.78 -13.34
C ARG A 413 33.18 13.54 -14.84
N ALA A 414 33.83 14.41 -15.60
CA ALA A 414 33.94 14.27 -17.05
C ALA A 414 34.87 13.11 -17.43
N ALA A 415 35.99 12.97 -16.71
CA ALA A 415 36.92 11.86 -16.87
C ALA A 415 36.28 10.53 -16.46
N ALA A 416 35.56 10.49 -15.33
CA ALA A 416 34.84 9.30 -14.90
C ALA A 416 33.71 8.91 -15.88
N GLN A 417 32.96 9.89 -16.41
CA GLN A 417 31.94 9.65 -17.42
C GLN A 417 32.55 9.05 -18.70
N SER A 418 33.69 9.60 -19.16
CA SER A 418 34.36 9.11 -20.37
C SER A 418 34.77 7.63 -20.22
N LEU A 419 35.31 7.23 -19.06
CA LEU A 419 35.63 5.83 -18.77
C LEU A 419 34.38 4.93 -18.77
N ALA A 420 33.27 5.41 -18.20
CA ALA A 420 32.00 4.69 -18.23
C ALA A 420 31.51 4.49 -19.68
N GLU A 421 31.53 5.52 -20.52
CA GLU A 421 31.10 5.43 -21.92
C GLU A 421 32.02 4.55 -22.77
N GLU A 422 33.34 4.59 -22.56
CA GLU A 422 34.29 3.69 -23.22
C GLU A 422 33.99 2.23 -22.87
N PHE A 423 33.71 1.95 -21.59
CA PHE A 423 33.30 0.63 -21.14
C PHE A 423 31.98 0.20 -21.80
N LEU A 424 30.96 1.06 -21.82
CA LEU A 424 29.66 0.77 -22.43
C LEU A 424 29.75 0.52 -23.94
N LYS A 425 30.57 1.29 -24.67
CA LYS A 425 30.84 1.06 -26.10
C LYS A 425 31.48 -0.31 -26.36
N LYS A 426 32.33 -0.77 -25.43
CA LYS A 426 32.95 -2.10 -25.50
C LYS A 426 31.96 -3.23 -25.24
N VAL A 427 31.12 -3.11 -24.21
CA VAL A 427 30.22 -4.20 -23.80
C VAL A 427 28.88 -4.22 -24.54
N GLN A 428 28.40 -3.07 -25.02
CA GLN A 428 27.06 -2.88 -25.59
C GLN A 428 27.05 -1.84 -26.73
N GLY A 429 28.02 -1.86 -27.63
CA GLY A 429 28.19 -0.84 -28.69
C GLY A 429 26.90 -0.48 -29.45
N ASP A 430 26.17 -1.48 -29.94
CA ASP A 430 24.93 -1.25 -30.72
C ASP A 430 23.82 -0.57 -29.88
N ARG A 431 23.67 -0.99 -28.61
CA ARG A 431 22.66 -0.43 -27.71
C ARG A 431 23.08 0.92 -27.15
N PHE A 432 24.38 1.18 -27.01
CA PHE A 432 24.89 2.47 -26.55
C PHE A 432 24.52 3.60 -27.53
N SER A 433 24.42 3.30 -28.83
CA SER A 433 23.94 4.27 -29.83
C SER A 433 22.46 4.67 -29.68
N GLN A 434 21.70 3.95 -28.85
CA GLN A 434 20.27 4.15 -28.63
C GLN A 434 19.95 4.76 -27.26
N VAL A 435 20.95 5.11 -26.45
CA VAL A 435 20.73 5.64 -25.10
C VAL A 435 21.25 7.07 -24.96
N VAL A 436 20.70 7.79 -23.98
CA VAL A 436 21.15 9.13 -23.57
C VAL A 436 21.46 9.13 -22.08
N LEU A 437 22.38 9.99 -21.64
CA LEU A 437 22.78 10.11 -20.24
C LEU A 437 21.69 10.79 -19.39
N ASP A 438 21.41 10.23 -18.21
CA ASP A 438 20.59 10.86 -17.18
C ASP A 438 21.43 11.86 -16.35
N PRO A 439 21.15 13.17 -16.41
CA PRO A 439 21.99 14.18 -15.76
C PRO A 439 21.90 14.15 -14.22
N ASP A 440 20.77 13.71 -13.68
CA ASP A 440 20.37 13.90 -12.28
C ASP A 440 20.68 12.74 -11.33
N ASN A 441 21.19 11.59 -11.83
CA ASN A 441 21.32 10.36 -11.04
C ASN A 441 22.54 10.30 -10.09
N ASN A 442 23.11 11.44 -9.69
CA ASN A 442 24.16 11.49 -8.66
C ASN A 442 23.58 11.51 -7.24
N SER A 443 22.60 10.63 -6.96
CA SER A 443 21.89 10.59 -5.69
C SER A 443 22.80 10.25 -4.50
N MET A 444 23.82 9.40 -4.72
CA MET A 444 24.83 9.09 -3.69
C MET A 444 25.76 10.28 -3.39
N GLY A 445 26.09 11.10 -4.39
CA GLY A 445 26.84 12.34 -4.18
C GLY A 445 26.03 13.46 -3.51
N LYS A 446 24.69 13.33 -3.45
CA LYS A 446 23.79 14.30 -2.80
C LYS A 446 23.55 14.02 -1.30
N MET A 447 23.73 12.79 -0.82
CA MET A 447 23.38 12.37 0.55
C MET A 447 24.52 12.47 1.58
N SER A 448 25.77 12.69 1.18
CA SER A 448 26.90 12.88 2.09
C SER A 448 27.80 14.04 1.63
N PRO A 449 28.24 14.94 2.54
CA PRO A 449 29.24 15.95 2.24
C PRO A 449 30.64 15.37 1.98
N GLU A 450 30.87 14.10 2.32
CA GLU A 450 32.03 13.35 1.83
C GLU A 450 31.72 12.85 0.42
N GLN A 451 32.41 13.40 -0.58
CA GLN A 451 32.35 12.90 -1.96
C GLN A 451 32.68 11.40 -1.93
N GLY A 452 31.66 10.55 -2.05
CA GLY A 452 31.89 9.12 -2.19
C GLY A 452 32.84 8.89 -3.36
N SER A 453 33.84 8.02 -3.18
CA SER A 453 34.79 7.68 -4.25
C SER A 453 34.09 7.16 -5.51
N ILE A 454 32.86 6.65 -5.39
CA ILE A 454 32.09 6.08 -6.49
C ILE A 454 31.19 7.13 -7.15
N GLN A 455 31.39 7.35 -8.45
CA GLN A 455 30.52 8.14 -9.31
C GLN A 455 29.63 7.22 -10.16
N SER A 456 28.33 7.51 -10.17
CA SER A 456 27.31 6.72 -10.86
C SER A 456 26.79 7.43 -12.11
N PHE A 457 26.62 6.67 -13.19
CA PHE A 457 26.10 7.13 -14.48
C PHE A 457 24.97 6.21 -14.95
N SER A 458 23.79 6.78 -15.18
CA SER A 458 22.65 6.10 -15.80
C SER A 458 22.44 6.58 -17.22
N TYR A 459 22.02 5.67 -18.08
CA TYR A 459 21.63 5.95 -19.44
C TYR A 459 20.32 5.23 -19.73
N HIS A 460 19.36 5.90 -20.37
CA HIS A 460 18.10 5.29 -20.78
C HIS A 460 17.95 5.32 -22.30
N ARG A 461 17.19 4.36 -22.83
CA ARG A 461 16.95 4.20 -24.26
C ARG A 461 16.03 5.29 -24.76
N VAL A 462 16.34 5.81 -25.94
CA VAL A 462 15.45 6.68 -26.72
C VAL A 462 15.05 5.92 -27.97
N ALA A 463 13.75 5.74 -28.17
CA ALA A 463 13.20 5.09 -29.35
C ALA A 463 12.10 5.97 -29.95
N ASN A 464 12.08 6.12 -31.28
CA ASN A 464 11.13 7.01 -31.96
C ASN A 464 11.08 8.45 -31.40
N GLY A 465 12.20 8.94 -30.85
CA GLY A 465 12.28 10.26 -30.21
C GLY A 465 11.60 10.35 -28.84
N VAL A 466 11.26 9.22 -28.21
CA VAL A 466 10.62 9.13 -26.89
C VAL A 466 11.52 8.36 -25.93
N ASP A 467 11.65 8.87 -24.72
CA ASP A 467 12.46 8.27 -23.66
C ASP A 467 11.82 6.96 -23.17
N PHE A 468 12.66 6.00 -22.81
CA PHE A 468 12.27 4.75 -22.18
C PHE A 468 13.09 4.54 -20.90
N PRO A 469 12.76 5.24 -19.80
CA PRO A 469 13.59 5.34 -18.60
C PRO A 469 13.94 3.99 -17.97
N ASP A 470 13.00 3.06 -17.93
CA ASP A 470 13.21 1.73 -17.36
C ASP A 470 14.06 0.82 -18.26
N ASN A 471 14.35 1.24 -19.49
CA ASN A 471 15.11 0.46 -20.45
C ASN A 471 16.46 1.12 -20.71
N GLY A 472 17.54 0.65 -20.08
CA GLY A 472 18.81 1.37 -20.08
C GLY A 472 20.01 0.62 -19.54
N MET A 473 21.04 1.39 -19.18
CA MET A 473 22.32 0.93 -18.67
C MET A 473 22.74 1.77 -17.47
N PHE A 474 23.40 1.14 -16.51
CA PHE A 474 23.94 1.80 -15.33
C PHE A 474 25.40 1.39 -15.13
N VAL A 475 26.27 2.35 -14.79
CA VAL A 475 27.70 2.12 -14.56
C VAL A 475 28.19 2.92 -13.35
N ASN A 476 28.98 2.28 -12.50
CA ASN A 476 29.72 2.92 -11.42
C ASN A 476 31.22 2.98 -11.72
N VAL A 477 31.84 4.12 -11.45
CA VAL A 477 33.28 4.36 -11.59
C VAL A 477 33.85 4.80 -10.26
N ASP A 478 34.86 4.10 -9.78
CA ASP A 478 35.67 4.56 -8.64
C ASP A 478 36.62 5.68 -9.12
N SER A 479 36.43 6.87 -8.57
CA SER A 479 37.14 8.10 -8.92
C SER A 479 38.54 8.18 -8.30
N VAL A 480 38.87 7.30 -7.36
CA VAL A 480 40.21 7.17 -6.76
C VAL A 480 41.07 6.21 -7.58
N THR A 481 40.48 5.11 -8.06
CA THR A 481 41.22 4.05 -8.77
C THR A 481 41.01 4.04 -10.29
N GLY A 482 39.97 4.69 -10.80
CA GLY A 482 39.57 4.67 -12.21
C GLY A 482 38.93 3.35 -12.67
N LYS A 483 38.56 2.47 -11.74
CA LYS A 483 37.98 1.16 -12.05
C LYS A 483 36.45 1.23 -12.19
N ILE A 484 35.91 0.46 -13.13
CA ILE A 484 34.47 0.21 -13.20
C ILE A 484 34.12 -0.79 -12.10
N THR A 485 33.30 -0.37 -11.14
CA THR A 485 32.95 -1.18 -9.96
C THR A 485 31.61 -1.87 -10.09
N SER A 486 30.73 -1.35 -10.95
CA SER A 486 29.41 -1.94 -11.17
C SER A 486 28.92 -1.64 -12.57
N TYR A 487 28.20 -2.59 -13.16
CA TYR A 487 27.50 -2.45 -14.42
C TYR A 487 26.18 -3.20 -14.36
N GLN A 488 25.12 -2.60 -14.90
CA GLN A 488 23.84 -3.25 -15.05
C GLN A 488 23.19 -2.88 -16.38
N LEU A 489 22.74 -3.91 -17.10
CA LEU A 489 21.91 -3.78 -18.30
C LEU A 489 20.46 -4.10 -17.97
N ASN A 490 19.58 -3.10 -18.07
CA ASN A 490 18.15 -3.33 -18.07
C ASN A 490 17.58 -3.19 -19.48
N TRP A 491 17.64 -4.28 -20.26
CA TRP A 491 17.20 -4.26 -21.64
C TRP A 491 15.94 -5.06 -21.94
N PHE A 492 14.86 -4.37 -22.32
CA PHE A 492 13.60 -4.98 -22.75
C PHE A 492 13.51 -4.96 -24.30
N GLU A 493 13.24 -6.13 -24.87
CA GLU A 493 13.03 -6.29 -26.33
C GLU A 493 11.52 -6.35 -26.60
N LEU A 494 10.86 -5.19 -26.55
CA LEU A 494 9.41 -5.04 -26.69
C LEU A 494 9.04 -4.40 -28.02
N ASP A 495 7.84 -4.75 -28.50
CA ASP A 495 7.20 -4.04 -29.60
C ASP A 495 6.67 -2.71 -29.05
N LEU A 496 7.31 -1.61 -29.44
CA LEU A 496 7.00 -0.28 -28.91
C LEU A 496 5.81 0.34 -29.67
N PRO A 497 4.78 0.87 -28.97
CA PRO A 497 3.65 1.50 -29.63
C PRO A 497 4.07 2.76 -30.40
N SER A 498 3.36 3.02 -31.52
CA SER A 498 3.55 4.22 -32.33
C SER A 498 3.09 5.48 -31.59
N VAL A 499 3.88 6.55 -31.76
CA VAL A 499 3.58 7.92 -31.29
C VAL A 499 2.48 8.61 -32.10
N THR A 500 1.90 7.95 -33.11
CA THR A 500 0.81 8.51 -33.91
C THR A 500 -0.50 8.51 -33.11
N GLY A 501 -1.24 9.62 -33.16
CA GLY A 501 -2.55 9.75 -32.52
C GLY A 501 -2.51 9.95 -31.00
N ILE A 502 -1.35 10.29 -30.44
CA ILE A 502 -1.24 10.71 -29.03
C ILE A 502 -1.76 12.14 -28.84
N LEU A 503 -2.20 12.44 -27.63
CA LEU A 503 -2.53 13.79 -27.17
C LEU A 503 -1.27 14.67 -27.19
N SER A 504 -1.45 15.96 -27.44
CA SER A 504 -0.41 16.95 -27.14
C SER A 504 -0.20 17.07 -25.63
N LYS A 505 0.99 17.51 -25.19
CA LYS A 505 1.29 17.79 -23.78
C LYS A 505 0.22 18.65 -23.10
N ASP A 506 -0.21 19.75 -23.74
CA ASP A 506 -1.21 20.65 -23.16
C ASP A 506 -2.56 19.95 -22.92
N LYS A 507 -2.97 19.08 -23.85
CA LYS A 507 -4.18 18.26 -23.70
C LYS A 507 -4.05 17.19 -22.63
N ALA A 508 -2.88 16.57 -22.50
CA ALA A 508 -2.60 15.64 -21.41
C ALA A 508 -2.67 16.34 -20.04
N VAL A 509 -2.09 17.53 -19.92
CA VAL A 509 -2.17 18.35 -18.70
C VAL A 509 -3.62 18.77 -18.41
N GLU A 510 -4.40 19.18 -19.43
CA GLU A 510 -5.82 19.50 -19.28
C GLU A 510 -6.61 18.28 -18.74
N SER A 511 -6.39 17.09 -19.30
CA SER A 511 -7.03 15.85 -18.84
C SER A 511 -6.60 15.48 -17.41
N PHE A 512 -5.31 15.62 -17.10
CA PHE A 512 -4.79 15.36 -15.76
C PHE A 512 -5.41 16.27 -14.71
N LEU A 513 -5.44 17.59 -14.96
CA LEU A 513 -5.95 18.58 -14.02
C LEU A 513 -7.48 18.55 -13.86
N LYS A 514 -8.22 17.93 -14.79
CA LYS A 514 -9.65 17.64 -14.59
C LYS A 514 -9.88 16.63 -13.47
N VAL A 515 -8.96 15.66 -13.30
CA VAL A 515 -9.06 14.64 -12.25
C VAL A 515 -8.33 15.09 -10.98
N ARG A 516 -7.22 15.81 -11.13
CA ARG A 516 -6.40 16.34 -10.03
C ARG A 516 -6.20 17.85 -10.18
N PRO A 517 -7.23 18.66 -9.84
CA PRO A 517 -7.11 20.10 -9.95
C PRO A 517 -5.95 20.64 -9.11
N LEU A 518 -5.36 21.75 -9.58
CA LEU A 518 -4.38 22.48 -8.79
C LEU A 518 -5.06 23.13 -7.59
N THR A 519 -4.61 22.79 -6.39
CA THR A 519 -5.12 23.34 -5.14
C THR A 519 -4.03 24.12 -4.43
N LEU A 520 -4.34 25.37 -4.09
CA LEU A 520 -3.48 26.19 -3.26
C LEU A 520 -3.36 25.54 -1.88
N THR A 521 -2.14 25.24 -1.45
CA THR A 521 -1.86 24.39 -0.28
C THR A 521 -0.63 24.90 0.47
N TYR A 522 -0.71 24.92 1.79
CA TYR A 522 0.47 25.09 2.64
C TYR A 522 1.23 23.76 2.74
N VAL A 523 2.53 23.83 2.51
CA VAL A 523 3.42 22.67 2.56
C VAL A 523 4.63 22.99 3.43
N ARG A 524 5.14 21.98 4.14
CA ARG A 524 6.30 22.14 5.04
C ARG A 524 7.56 21.67 4.33
N ILE A 525 8.56 22.54 4.26
CA ILE A 525 9.89 22.16 3.74
C ILE A 525 10.72 21.62 4.89
N TYR A 526 11.35 20.47 4.68
CA TYR A 526 12.29 19.88 5.64
C TYR A 526 13.70 20.09 5.13
N SER A 527 14.64 20.44 6.01
CA SER A 527 16.07 20.60 5.68
C SER A 527 16.87 19.67 6.59
N ASN A 528 17.56 18.67 6.01
CA ASN A 528 18.37 17.70 6.75
C ASN A 528 17.61 17.02 7.90
N GLY A 529 16.33 16.68 7.68
CA GLY A 529 15.46 16.07 8.69
C GLY A 529 14.86 17.05 9.70
N VAL A 530 15.31 18.30 9.73
CA VAL A 530 14.72 19.34 10.57
C VAL A 530 13.57 20.01 9.83
N PRO A 531 12.38 20.10 10.42
CA PRO A 531 11.30 20.81 9.77
C PRO A 531 11.55 22.34 9.72
N GLY A 532 11.32 22.92 8.55
CA GLY A 532 11.40 24.36 8.30
C GLY A 532 10.03 25.06 8.19
N ASP A 533 10.07 26.26 7.61
CA ASP A 533 8.91 27.14 7.43
C ASP A 533 7.90 26.59 6.42
N LEU A 534 6.65 27.07 6.55
CA LEU A 534 5.61 26.80 5.56
C LEU A 534 5.87 27.58 4.27
N ARG A 535 5.67 26.88 3.15
CA ARG A 535 5.57 27.46 1.81
C ARG A 535 4.16 27.31 1.29
N LEU A 536 3.77 28.26 0.45
CA LEU A 536 2.47 28.26 -0.20
C LEU A 536 2.68 27.87 -1.67
N VAL A 537 2.02 26.80 -2.10
CA VAL A 537 2.21 26.21 -3.43
C VAL A 537 0.88 25.79 -4.04
N TYR A 538 0.84 25.65 -5.36
CA TYR A 538 -0.20 24.92 -6.07
C TYR A 538 0.26 23.48 -6.32
N LEU A 539 -0.54 22.51 -5.90
CA LEU A 539 -0.29 21.08 -6.10
C LEU A 539 -1.47 20.41 -6.81
N PRO A 540 -1.24 19.44 -7.72
CA PRO A 540 -2.32 18.65 -8.29
C PRO A 540 -2.81 17.64 -7.26
N THR A 541 -3.99 17.87 -6.68
CA THR A 541 -4.55 17.01 -5.63
C THR A 541 -5.88 16.40 -6.05
N ALA A 542 -6.10 15.13 -5.72
CA ALA A 542 -7.42 14.53 -5.85
C ALA A 542 -8.34 15.11 -4.76
N GLN A 543 -9.56 15.51 -5.14
CA GLN A 543 -10.54 16.04 -4.18
C GLN A 543 -11.16 14.93 -3.30
N ASP A 544 -11.28 13.73 -3.85
CA ASP A 544 -11.74 12.53 -3.15
C ASP A 544 -10.55 11.59 -2.95
N ARG A 545 -10.20 11.33 -1.69
CA ARG A 545 -9.05 10.47 -1.33
C ARG A 545 -9.33 8.98 -1.45
N SER A 546 -10.59 8.59 -1.67
CA SER A 546 -10.95 7.19 -1.94
C SER A 546 -10.57 6.76 -3.37
N ILE A 547 -10.33 7.71 -4.27
CA ILE A 547 -9.88 7.43 -5.64
C ILE A 547 -8.37 7.14 -5.62
N PRO A 548 -7.91 5.99 -6.16
CA PRO A 548 -6.49 5.71 -6.30
C PRO A 548 -5.77 6.86 -7.02
N SER A 549 -4.70 7.37 -6.40
CA SER A 549 -3.87 8.40 -7.02
C SER A 549 -2.90 7.75 -8.02
N SER A 550 -2.79 8.36 -9.20
CA SER A 550 -1.75 8.04 -10.18
C SER A 550 -1.15 9.31 -10.76
N ASN A 551 0.12 9.18 -11.14
CA ASN A 551 0.89 10.17 -11.87
C ASN A 551 1.00 9.81 -13.36
N THR A 552 0.44 8.68 -13.78
CA THR A 552 0.57 8.10 -15.11
C THR A 552 -0.71 8.30 -15.90
N LEU A 553 -0.61 8.91 -17.07
CA LEU A 553 -1.75 9.19 -17.95
C LEU A 553 -1.49 8.58 -19.34
N ASP A 554 -2.46 7.81 -19.87
CA ASP A 554 -2.34 7.20 -21.19
C ASP A 554 -2.23 8.27 -22.27
N ALA A 555 -1.17 8.22 -23.07
CA ALA A 555 -0.89 9.27 -24.03
C ALA A 555 -1.91 9.35 -25.17
N LYS A 556 -2.75 8.33 -25.39
CA LYS A 556 -3.78 8.33 -26.43
C LYS A 556 -5.16 8.70 -25.87
N SER A 557 -5.60 8.05 -24.80
CA SER A 557 -6.95 8.26 -24.26
C SER A 557 -7.05 9.48 -23.33
N GLY A 558 -5.95 9.84 -22.66
CA GLY A 558 -5.95 10.86 -21.63
C GLY A 558 -6.48 10.40 -20.28
N GLU A 559 -6.67 9.10 -20.10
CA GLU A 559 -7.12 8.50 -18.83
C GLU A 559 -5.92 8.26 -17.90
N LEU A 560 -6.11 8.46 -16.60
CA LEU A 560 -5.13 8.01 -15.61
C LEU A 560 -5.04 6.49 -15.63
N LEU A 561 -3.83 5.96 -15.53
CA LEU A 561 -3.56 4.54 -15.49
C LEU A 561 -3.18 4.09 -14.08
N ASP A 562 -3.63 2.91 -13.68
CA ASP A 562 -3.14 2.21 -12.50
C ASP A 562 -1.74 1.60 -12.75
N TYR A 563 -1.18 0.95 -11.74
CA TYR A 563 0.15 0.33 -11.83
C TYR A 563 0.24 -0.85 -12.82
N GLN A 564 -0.90 -1.43 -13.22
CA GLN A 564 -1.03 -2.48 -14.24
C GLN A 564 -1.27 -1.91 -15.64
N GLY A 565 -1.40 -0.58 -15.75
CA GLY A 565 -1.64 0.12 -17.00
C GLY A 565 -3.09 0.10 -17.45
N GLN A 566 -4.03 -0.29 -16.59
CA GLN A 566 -5.45 -0.17 -16.88
C GLN A 566 -5.91 1.24 -16.53
N ALA A 567 -6.94 1.76 -17.20
CA ALA A 567 -7.55 3.01 -16.80
C ALA A 567 -8.01 2.90 -15.33
N ILE A 568 -7.77 3.91 -14.51
CA ILE A 568 -8.21 3.91 -13.11
C ILE A 568 -9.72 3.84 -13.10
N GLU A 569 -10.23 2.65 -12.77
CA GLU A 569 -11.62 2.49 -12.45
C GLU A 569 -11.90 3.32 -11.20
N LYS A 570 -13.02 4.05 -11.19
CA LYS A 570 -13.54 4.74 -9.99
C LYS A 570 -14.01 3.75 -8.89
N GLY A 571 -13.57 2.50 -8.97
CA GLY A 571 -13.94 1.42 -8.08
C GLY A 571 -15.44 1.13 -7.98
N PRO A 572 -15.80 0.11 -7.21
CA PRO A 572 -17.13 0.05 -6.61
C PRO A 572 -17.35 1.24 -5.67
N LYS A 573 -18.60 1.62 -5.51
CA LYS A 573 -19.04 2.67 -4.58
C LYS A 573 -20.30 2.23 -3.83
N PRO A 574 -20.57 2.79 -2.64
CA PRO A 574 -21.84 2.61 -1.96
C PRO A 574 -23.01 3.26 -2.72
N TYR A 575 -24.21 2.75 -2.48
CA TYR A 575 -25.47 3.29 -2.99
C TYR A 575 -26.39 3.67 -1.84
N SER A 576 -26.87 4.91 -1.87
CA SER A 576 -27.86 5.44 -0.92
C SER A 576 -29.21 5.53 -1.62
N PHE A 577 -30.02 4.47 -1.48
CA PHE A 577 -31.27 4.34 -2.22
C PHE A 577 -32.34 5.32 -1.75
N THR A 578 -32.94 6.07 -2.67
CA THR A 578 -33.88 7.16 -2.38
C THR A 578 -35.35 6.70 -2.31
N ASP A 579 -35.64 5.45 -2.66
CA ASP A 579 -36.99 4.90 -2.85
C ASP A 579 -37.30 3.73 -1.90
N LEU A 580 -36.72 3.74 -0.68
CA LEU A 580 -36.94 2.74 0.36
C LEU A 580 -37.97 3.13 1.44
N ALA A 581 -38.60 4.29 1.31
CA ALA A 581 -39.65 4.71 2.24
C ALA A 581 -40.80 3.69 2.27
N GLU A 582 -41.17 3.22 3.47
CA GLU A 582 -42.24 2.23 3.69
C GLU A 582 -42.01 0.86 3.01
N VAL A 583 -40.77 0.58 2.56
CA VAL A 583 -40.41 -0.72 1.97
C VAL A 583 -40.07 -1.71 3.07
N ASN A 584 -40.76 -2.86 3.07
CA ASN A 584 -40.38 -3.99 3.93
C ASN A 584 -38.96 -4.46 3.59
N GLY A 585 -38.10 -4.54 4.60
CA GLY A 585 -36.68 -4.90 4.43
C GLY A 585 -35.76 -3.72 4.09
N ALA A 586 -36.23 -2.47 4.22
CA ALA A 586 -35.42 -1.29 3.95
C ALA A 586 -34.05 -1.28 4.68
N PRO A 587 -33.91 -1.68 5.96
CA PRO A 587 -32.60 -1.76 6.62
C PRO A 587 -31.65 -2.74 5.92
N GLU A 588 -32.13 -3.95 5.60
CA GLU A 588 -31.36 -4.98 4.87
C GLU A 588 -30.92 -4.47 3.48
N ILE A 589 -31.82 -3.83 2.74
CA ILE A 589 -31.53 -3.31 1.40
C ILE A 589 -30.54 -2.15 1.47
N THR A 590 -30.65 -1.29 2.49
CA THR A 590 -29.71 -0.19 2.72
C THR A 590 -28.29 -0.73 2.89
N VAL A 591 -28.12 -1.79 3.68
CA VAL A 591 -26.83 -2.45 3.88
C VAL A 591 -26.26 -2.99 2.56
N LEU A 592 -27.06 -3.70 1.77
CA LEU A 592 -26.61 -4.22 0.47
C LEU A 592 -26.19 -3.07 -0.47
N GLY A 593 -26.91 -1.94 -0.43
CA GLY A 593 -26.55 -0.72 -1.15
C GLY A 593 -25.22 -0.13 -0.69
N GLN A 594 -25.00 0.02 0.62
CA GLN A 594 -23.72 0.49 1.18
C GLN A 594 -22.56 -0.46 0.88
N ALA A 595 -22.84 -1.74 0.68
CA ALA A 595 -21.88 -2.72 0.18
C ALA A 595 -21.63 -2.68 -1.33
N GLY A 596 -22.25 -1.74 -2.06
CA GLY A 596 -22.10 -1.56 -3.49
C GLY A 596 -22.90 -2.55 -4.35
N LEU A 597 -23.90 -3.23 -3.78
CA LEU A 597 -24.79 -4.14 -4.51
C LEU A 597 -26.06 -3.42 -5.00
N PHE A 598 -26.73 -4.00 -6.00
CA PHE A 598 -27.97 -3.49 -6.59
C PHE A 598 -27.88 -2.07 -7.19
N GLY A 599 -26.68 -1.65 -7.60
CA GLY A 599 -26.40 -0.35 -8.22
C GLY A 599 -26.84 -0.17 -9.67
N ASP A 600 -27.57 -1.13 -10.25
CA ASP A 600 -27.94 -1.18 -11.68
C ASP A 600 -28.71 0.07 -12.14
N TYR A 601 -29.37 0.77 -11.22
CA TYR A 601 -30.12 2.01 -11.44
C TYR A 601 -29.58 3.19 -10.60
N GLY A 602 -28.30 3.16 -10.21
CA GLY A 602 -27.69 4.15 -9.33
C GLY A 602 -28.36 4.16 -7.95
N ASN A 603 -28.83 5.33 -7.50
CA ASN A 603 -29.44 5.52 -6.19
C ASN A 603 -30.97 5.24 -6.16
N SER A 604 -31.55 4.60 -7.19
CA SER A 604 -32.93 4.11 -7.15
C SER A 604 -32.92 2.58 -7.08
N PHE A 605 -33.46 1.99 -6.02
CA PHE A 605 -33.48 0.54 -5.84
C PHE A 605 -34.57 -0.16 -6.66
N LYS A 606 -35.68 0.53 -6.96
CA LYS A 606 -36.87 -0.03 -7.63
C LYS A 606 -37.54 -1.19 -6.85
N PRO A 607 -37.99 -0.97 -5.60
CA PRO A 607 -38.42 -2.05 -4.70
C PRO A 607 -39.55 -2.94 -5.24
N LEU A 608 -40.48 -2.38 -6.02
CA LEU A 608 -41.66 -3.09 -6.55
C LEU A 608 -41.43 -3.79 -7.90
N GLU A 609 -40.31 -3.50 -8.58
CA GLU A 609 -39.99 -4.16 -9.85
C GLU A 609 -39.75 -5.66 -9.61
N LYS A 610 -40.10 -6.50 -10.60
CA LYS A 610 -39.91 -7.94 -10.50
C LYS A 610 -38.41 -8.28 -10.56
N MET A 611 -37.96 -9.17 -9.67
CA MET A 611 -36.54 -9.55 -9.63
C MET A 611 -36.18 -10.42 -10.83
N SER A 612 -35.14 -10.03 -11.57
CA SER A 612 -34.55 -10.85 -12.62
C SER A 612 -33.47 -11.80 -12.06
N VAL A 613 -33.29 -12.95 -12.71
CA VAL A 613 -32.25 -13.91 -12.35
C VAL A 613 -30.86 -13.26 -12.45
N GLY A 614 -30.62 -12.44 -13.47
CA GLY A 614 -29.35 -11.74 -13.67
C GLY A 614 -28.98 -10.81 -12.51
N SER A 615 -29.92 -9.95 -12.07
CA SER A 615 -29.67 -9.00 -10.98
C SER A 615 -29.46 -9.72 -9.64
N LEU A 616 -30.25 -10.75 -9.34
CA LEU A 616 -30.08 -11.56 -8.13
C LEU A 616 -28.72 -12.27 -8.10
N LEU A 617 -28.36 -12.98 -9.17
CA LEU A 617 -27.10 -13.72 -9.24
C LEU A 617 -25.88 -12.80 -9.25
N ARG A 618 -25.98 -11.61 -9.86
CA ARG A 618 -24.93 -10.58 -9.82
C ARG A 618 -24.68 -10.16 -8.37
N ALA A 619 -25.72 -9.82 -7.62
CA ALA A 619 -25.59 -9.46 -6.21
C ALA A 619 -24.99 -10.60 -5.36
N MET A 620 -25.40 -11.85 -5.61
CA MET A 620 -24.85 -13.03 -4.94
C MET A 620 -23.37 -13.28 -5.26
N TYR A 621 -22.98 -13.10 -6.52
CA TYR A 621 -21.60 -13.30 -6.96
C TYR A 621 -20.69 -12.22 -6.36
N LEU A 622 -21.09 -10.96 -6.44
CA LEU A 622 -20.33 -9.84 -5.88
C LEU A 622 -20.20 -9.91 -4.36
N SER A 623 -21.25 -10.32 -3.64
CA SER A 623 -21.16 -10.52 -2.18
C SER A 623 -20.26 -11.69 -1.76
N ARG A 624 -20.00 -12.64 -2.67
CA ARG A 624 -19.14 -13.80 -2.41
C ARG A 624 -17.68 -13.57 -2.77
N PHE A 625 -17.42 -12.99 -3.94
CA PHE A 625 -16.08 -12.87 -4.51
C PHE A 625 -15.53 -11.44 -4.46
N GLY A 626 -16.28 -10.49 -3.89
CA GLY A 626 -15.91 -9.09 -3.81
C GLY A 626 -16.27 -8.32 -5.09
N LEU A 627 -16.30 -6.99 -4.97
CA LEU A 627 -16.70 -6.10 -6.06
C LEU A 627 -15.56 -5.79 -7.01
N TRP A 628 -14.36 -5.58 -6.47
CA TRP A 628 -13.16 -5.23 -7.24
C TRP A 628 -12.84 -6.30 -8.29
N GLY A 629 -12.74 -5.88 -9.55
CA GLY A 629 -12.49 -6.77 -10.71
C GLY A 629 -13.68 -7.62 -11.16
N ASN A 630 -14.85 -7.51 -10.51
CA ASN A 630 -16.05 -8.30 -10.83
C ASN A 630 -17.25 -7.45 -11.26
N THR A 631 -17.24 -6.14 -11.02
CA THR A 631 -18.34 -5.22 -11.41
C THR A 631 -18.57 -5.16 -12.91
N GLY A 632 -17.52 -5.35 -13.72
CA GLY A 632 -17.58 -5.34 -15.19
C GLY A 632 -18.13 -6.62 -15.84
N LEU A 633 -18.46 -7.67 -15.07
CA LEU A 633 -19.01 -8.90 -15.62
C LEU A 633 -20.34 -8.66 -16.35
N THR A 634 -20.49 -9.27 -17.52
CA THR A 634 -21.75 -9.32 -18.25
C THR A 634 -22.73 -10.27 -17.57
N ASP A 635 -24.03 -10.10 -17.79
CA ASP A 635 -25.03 -10.99 -17.18
C ASP A 635 -24.89 -12.45 -17.62
N LEU A 636 -24.39 -12.69 -18.85
CA LEU A 636 -24.13 -14.04 -19.34
C LEU A 636 -22.96 -14.70 -18.60
N GLU A 637 -21.90 -13.95 -18.32
CA GLU A 637 -20.77 -14.44 -17.52
C GLU A 637 -21.19 -14.74 -16.08
N VAL A 638 -22.04 -13.89 -15.48
CA VAL A 638 -22.60 -14.11 -14.15
C VAL A 638 -23.43 -15.41 -14.12
N ILE A 639 -24.30 -15.64 -15.11
CA ILE A 639 -25.06 -16.89 -15.22
C ILE A 639 -24.12 -18.09 -15.36
N SER A 640 -23.10 -18.03 -16.23
CA SER A 640 -22.14 -19.13 -16.42
C SER A 640 -21.45 -19.48 -15.11
N LYS A 641 -20.94 -18.47 -14.41
CA LYS A 641 -20.28 -18.64 -13.11
C LYS A 641 -21.24 -19.22 -12.06
N ALA A 642 -22.48 -18.75 -12.00
CA ALA A 642 -23.48 -19.30 -11.09
C ALA A 642 -23.81 -20.78 -11.37
N LYS A 643 -23.82 -21.20 -12.65
CA LYS A 643 -23.97 -22.60 -13.06
C LYS A 643 -22.75 -23.43 -12.66
N GLU A 644 -21.54 -22.94 -12.93
CA GLU A 644 -20.26 -23.59 -12.54
C GLU A 644 -20.16 -23.80 -11.01
N LEU A 645 -20.64 -22.82 -10.24
CA LEU A 645 -20.68 -22.88 -8.77
C LEU A 645 -21.84 -23.72 -8.22
N GLY A 646 -22.73 -24.21 -9.09
CA GLY A 646 -23.89 -25.02 -8.71
C GLY A 646 -25.03 -24.24 -8.04
N TRP A 647 -25.04 -22.91 -8.10
CA TRP A 647 -26.11 -22.07 -7.54
C TRP A 647 -27.36 -22.12 -8.41
N LEU A 648 -27.18 -22.08 -9.73
CA LEU A 648 -28.24 -22.19 -10.72
C LEU A 648 -28.13 -23.54 -11.45
N LYS A 649 -29.16 -24.38 -11.37
CA LYS A 649 -29.23 -25.67 -12.10
C LYS A 649 -30.22 -25.60 -13.27
N GLU A 650 -31.12 -24.64 -13.21
CA GLU A 650 -32.20 -24.38 -14.14
C GLU A 650 -31.67 -23.72 -15.43
N ASP A 651 -32.30 -24.00 -16.56
CA ASP A 651 -31.94 -23.36 -17.83
C ASP A 651 -32.69 -22.03 -18.00
N LEU A 652 -32.18 -21.00 -17.32
CA LEU A 652 -32.75 -19.66 -17.29
C LEU A 652 -31.81 -18.64 -17.95
N LYS A 653 -32.42 -17.60 -18.53
CA LYS A 653 -31.76 -16.43 -19.12
C LYS A 653 -31.69 -15.28 -18.10
N PRO A 654 -30.76 -14.32 -18.26
CA PRO A 654 -30.63 -13.18 -17.35
C PRO A 654 -31.93 -12.42 -17.03
N GLY A 655 -32.78 -12.21 -18.04
CA GLY A 655 -34.03 -11.46 -17.91
C GLY A 655 -35.21 -12.27 -17.38
N ASP A 656 -35.06 -13.59 -17.20
CA ASP A 656 -36.13 -14.42 -16.63
C ASP A 656 -36.37 -14.00 -15.18
N LEU A 657 -37.62 -14.12 -14.75
CA LEU A 657 -38.07 -13.60 -13.46
C LEU A 657 -37.95 -14.67 -12.36
N VAL A 658 -37.63 -14.24 -11.15
CA VAL A 658 -37.48 -15.10 -9.99
C VAL A 658 -38.83 -15.30 -9.29
N ASN A 659 -39.27 -16.55 -9.14
CA ASN A 659 -40.40 -16.89 -8.26
C ASN A 659 -39.90 -17.37 -6.88
N ARG A 660 -40.80 -17.50 -5.91
CA ARG A 660 -40.43 -17.87 -4.52
C ARG A 660 -39.75 -19.23 -4.40
N GLU A 661 -40.17 -20.23 -5.17
CA GLU A 661 -39.48 -21.53 -5.19
C GLU A 661 -38.04 -21.41 -5.70
N LEU A 662 -37.83 -20.68 -6.80
CA LEU A 662 -36.50 -20.48 -7.37
C LEU A 662 -35.62 -19.70 -6.41
N LEU A 663 -36.17 -18.66 -5.76
CA LEU A 663 -35.46 -17.89 -4.74
C LEU A 663 -34.96 -18.80 -3.61
N ALA A 664 -35.82 -19.67 -3.08
CA ALA A 664 -35.45 -20.64 -2.05
C ALA A 664 -34.34 -21.58 -2.51
N LYS A 665 -34.48 -22.15 -3.72
CA LYS A 665 -33.48 -23.07 -4.30
C LYS A 665 -32.12 -22.39 -4.47
N VAL A 666 -32.09 -21.22 -5.10
CA VAL A 666 -30.86 -20.50 -5.45
C VAL A 666 -30.12 -20.00 -4.20
N LEU A 667 -30.83 -19.44 -3.22
CA LEU A 667 -30.22 -18.96 -1.98
C LEU A 667 -29.62 -20.09 -1.14
N LEU A 668 -30.33 -21.22 -0.97
CA LEU A 668 -29.85 -22.38 -0.20
C LEU A 668 -28.65 -23.07 -0.86
N ARG A 669 -28.59 -23.12 -2.20
CA ARG A 669 -27.39 -23.59 -2.92
C ARG A 669 -26.23 -22.63 -2.75
N TYR A 670 -26.50 -21.34 -2.78
CA TYR A 670 -25.49 -20.30 -2.57
C TYR A 670 -24.82 -20.38 -1.19
N ILE A 671 -25.59 -20.63 -0.14
CA ILE A 671 -25.07 -20.85 1.23
C ILE A 671 -24.70 -22.31 1.51
N GLN A 672 -24.67 -23.17 0.49
CA GLN A 672 -24.24 -24.57 0.57
C GLN A 672 -25.06 -25.49 1.48
N LEU A 673 -26.32 -25.12 1.77
CA LEU A 673 -27.27 -25.95 2.52
C LEU A 673 -28.12 -26.86 1.60
N ASN A 674 -27.84 -26.91 0.30
CA ASN A 674 -28.60 -27.69 -0.66
C ASN A 674 -28.60 -29.20 -0.36
N LYS A 675 -27.52 -29.76 0.19
CA LYS A 675 -27.47 -31.18 0.55
C LYS A 675 -28.49 -31.54 1.63
N LEU A 676 -28.76 -30.62 2.55
CA LEU A 676 -29.82 -30.79 3.53
C LEU A 676 -31.16 -30.67 2.83
N ALA A 677 -31.38 -29.59 2.09
CA ALA A 677 -32.64 -29.34 1.38
C ALA A 677 -33.07 -30.46 0.39
N GLU A 678 -32.11 -31.24 -0.12
CA GLU A 678 -32.34 -32.36 -1.04
C GLU A 678 -32.71 -33.68 -0.33
N LEU A 679 -32.67 -33.74 1.01
CA LEU A 679 -33.16 -34.89 1.77
C LEU A 679 -34.66 -35.09 1.56
N LYS A 680 -35.08 -36.34 1.40
CA LYS A 680 -36.47 -36.70 1.13
C LYS A 680 -37.18 -37.14 2.41
N ASP A 681 -38.51 -36.99 2.42
CA ASP A 681 -39.42 -37.54 3.42
C ASP A 681 -39.27 -37.03 4.87
N ILE A 682 -38.46 -36.00 5.09
CA ILE A 682 -38.24 -35.38 6.42
C ILE A 682 -38.83 -33.98 6.57
N TYR A 683 -39.30 -33.38 5.47
CA TYR A 683 -39.73 -31.98 5.42
C TYR A 683 -41.26 -31.85 5.47
N GLN A 684 -41.74 -30.91 6.28
CA GLN A 684 -43.13 -30.49 6.36
C GLN A 684 -43.19 -28.97 6.40
N VAL A 685 -44.22 -28.38 5.81
CA VAL A 685 -44.47 -26.94 5.81
C VAL A 685 -45.92 -26.65 6.20
N GLY A 686 -46.15 -25.55 6.90
CA GLY A 686 -47.48 -25.17 7.44
C GLY A 686 -48.32 -24.29 6.52
N PHE A 687 -48.03 -24.23 5.22
CA PHE A 687 -48.73 -23.35 4.28
C PHE A 687 -50.00 -23.99 3.72
N GLN A 688 -51.05 -23.18 3.53
CA GLN A 688 -52.33 -23.60 2.96
C GLN A 688 -52.21 -24.06 1.50
N ASP A 689 -51.24 -23.53 0.77
CA ASP A 689 -50.94 -23.83 -0.63
C ASP A 689 -49.70 -24.73 -0.79
N SER A 690 -49.43 -25.56 0.22
CA SER A 690 -48.29 -26.49 0.22
C SER A 690 -48.35 -27.54 -0.88
N ASP A 691 -49.54 -27.84 -1.41
CA ASP A 691 -49.77 -28.71 -2.56
C ASP A 691 -49.26 -28.11 -3.88
N GLN A 692 -49.08 -26.79 -3.95
CA GLN A 692 -48.51 -26.11 -5.11
C GLN A 692 -46.98 -26.16 -5.16
N ILE A 693 -46.33 -26.57 -4.06
CA ILE A 693 -44.89 -26.64 -3.94
C ILE A 693 -44.37 -27.86 -4.71
N SER A 694 -43.43 -27.63 -5.62
CA SER A 694 -42.77 -28.71 -6.36
C SER A 694 -42.08 -29.69 -5.41
N SER A 695 -42.17 -31.01 -5.66
CA SER A 695 -41.63 -32.03 -4.74
C SER A 695 -40.12 -31.90 -4.52
N ASP A 696 -39.38 -31.40 -5.51
CA ASP A 696 -37.94 -31.14 -5.43
C ASP A 696 -37.60 -29.79 -4.78
N ALA A 697 -38.61 -28.95 -4.51
CA ALA A 697 -38.51 -27.67 -3.83
C ALA A 697 -38.88 -27.74 -2.34
N LEU A 698 -39.60 -28.79 -1.91
CA LEU A 698 -40.18 -28.87 -0.56
C LEU A 698 -39.14 -28.63 0.55
N GLY A 699 -37.99 -29.32 0.50
CA GLY A 699 -36.95 -29.14 1.50
C GLY A 699 -36.28 -27.77 1.45
N TYR A 700 -36.14 -27.19 0.25
CA TYR A 700 -35.62 -25.83 0.07
C TYR A 700 -36.55 -24.80 0.71
N VAL A 701 -37.85 -24.90 0.45
CA VAL A 701 -38.87 -24.01 1.02
C VAL A 701 -38.98 -24.19 2.52
N ALA A 702 -38.95 -25.43 3.02
CA ALA A 702 -39.03 -25.72 4.44
C ALA A 702 -37.86 -25.10 5.21
N ILE A 703 -36.63 -25.23 4.71
CA ILE A 703 -35.47 -24.60 5.36
C ILE A 703 -35.53 -23.08 5.22
N ALA A 704 -35.76 -22.55 4.01
CA ALA A 704 -35.76 -21.10 3.78
C ALA A 704 -36.81 -20.35 4.61
N SER A 705 -38.00 -20.93 4.80
CA SER A 705 -39.04 -20.34 5.64
C SER A 705 -38.78 -20.51 7.14
N SER A 706 -38.32 -21.69 7.59
CA SER A 706 -38.05 -21.92 9.02
C SER A 706 -36.86 -21.12 9.55
N THR A 707 -35.87 -20.86 8.70
CA THR A 707 -34.71 -20.02 9.01
C THR A 707 -35.01 -18.51 8.91
N GLY A 708 -36.17 -18.13 8.40
CA GLY A 708 -36.55 -16.73 8.17
C GLY A 708 -35.88 -16.07 6.96
N ILE A 709 -35.12 -16.81 6.15
CA ILE A 709 -34.53 -16.33 4.89
C ILE A 709 -35.65 -15.83 3.97
N ILE A 710 -36.68 -16.64 3.75
CA ILE A 710 -37.91 -16.24 3.08
C ILE A 710 -38.99 -16.07 4.15
N LYS A 711 -39.34 -14.83 4.45
CA LYS A 711 -40.40 -14.51 5.42
C LYS A 711 -41.72 -14.39 4.67
N VAL A 712 -42.70 -15.18 5.09
CA VAL A 712 -44.06 -15.15 4.58
C VAL A 712 -44.97 -14.59 5.67
N GLU A 713 -45.75 -13.56 5.34
CA GLU A 713 -46.77 -13.03 6.24
C GLU A 713 -48.09 -13.77 6.01
N GLY A 714 -48.58 -14.49 7.03
CA GLY A 714 -49.79 -15.31 6.92
C GLY A 714 -49.52 -16.78 6.62
N GLN A 715 -50.53 -17.47 6.06
CA GLN A 715 -50.49 -18.93 5.83
C GLN A 715 -50.35 -19.32 4.36
N VAL A 716 -50.11 -18.37 3.45
CA VAL A 716 -50.02 -18.61 2.00
C VAL A 716 -48.62 -18.24 1.52
N LEU A 717 -47.89 -19.20 0.93
CA LEU A 717 -46.55 -18.99 0.40
C LEU A 717 -46.58 -18.33 -0.99
N ALA A 718 -47.53 -18.71 -1.83
CA ALA A 718 -47.59 -18.43 -3.26
C ALA A 718 -46.28 -18.82 -4.00
N PRO A 719 -45.93 -20.12 -4.06
CA PRO A 719 -44.62 -20.62 -4.51
C PRO A 719 -44.24 -20.22 -5.95
N ARG A 720 -45.24 -20.08 -6.82
CA ARG A 720 -45.06 -19.78 -8.25
C ARG A 720 -45.11 -18.29 -8.58
N GLU A 721 -45.46 -17.44 -7.62
CA GLU A 721 -45.55 -16.01 -7.85
C GLU A 721 -44.14 -15.39 -7.93
N THR A 722 -43.99 -14.43 -8.84
CA THR A 722 -42.75 -13.68 -9.01
C THR A 722 -42.53 -12.70 -7.88
N VAL A 723 -41.36 -12.79 -7.25
CA VAL A 723 -40.93 -11.88 -6.17
C VAL A 723 -40.51 -10.52 -6.74
N ASN A 724 -40.72 -9.47 -5.95
CA ASN A 724 -40.17 -8.16 -6.27
C ASN A 724 -38.71 -8.03 -5.80
N ARG A 725 -38.06 -6.93 -6.19
CA ARG A 725 -36.66 -6.66 -5.85
C ARG A 725 -36.44 -6.59 -4.34
N ALA A 726 -37.36 -5.94 -3.61
CA ALA A 726 -37.25 -5.79 -2.15
C ALA A 726 -37.28 -7.15 -1.43
N GLU A 727 -38.21 -8.02 -1.80
CA GLU A 727 -38.36 -9.37 -1.23
C GLU A 727 -37.11 -10.21 -1.47
N ALA A 728 -36.61 -10.26 -2.71
CA ALA A 728 -35.42 -11.04 -3.05
C ALA A 728 -34.13 -10.50 -2.43
N ALA A 729 -33.92 -9.17 -2.41
CA ALA A 729 -32.74 -8.57 -1.80
C ALA A 729 -32.73 -8.78 -0.27
N THR A 730 -33.88 -8.63 0.37
CA THR A 730 -34.03 -8.92 1.81
C THR A 730 -33.73 -10.38 2.11
N ALA A 731 -34.23 -11.31 1.28
CA ALA A 731 -33.92 -12.73 1.43
C ALA A 731 -32.44 -13.04 1.21
N LEU A 732 -31.78 -12.40 0.24
CA LEU A 732 -30.33 -12.53 0.03
C LEU A 732 -29.54 -12.07 1.26
N PHE A 733 -29.87 -10.90 1.82
CA PHE A 733 -29.23 -10.41 3.03
C PHE A 733 -29.38 -11.39 4.19
N ARG A 734 -30.58 -11.91 4.41
CA ARG A 734 -30.81 -12.90 5.48
C ARG A 734 -30.08 -14.21 5.23
N ALA A 735 -30.03 -14.67 3.99
CA ALA A 735 -29.26 -15.86 3.62
C ALA A 735 -27.77 -15.69 3.94
N LEU A 736 -27.19 -14.52 3.71
CA LEU A 736 -25.79 -14.27 4.04
C LEU A 736 -25.46 -14.49 5.53
N GLY A 737 -26.42 -14.28 6.45
CA GLY A 737 -26.29 -14.60 7.87
C GLY A 737 -26.12 -16.09 8.19
N TRP A 738 -26.41 -16.98 7.24
CA TRP A 738 -26.30 -18.44 7.39
C TRP A 738 -25.07 -19.04 6.70
N ARG A 739 -24.13 -18.20 6.22
CA ARG A 739 -22.98 -18.65 5.41
C ARG A 739 -21.87 -19.33 6.20
N ASN A 740 -21.90 -19.31 7.54
CA ASN A 740 -20.85 -19.84 8.41
C ASN A 740 -21.33 -21.04 9.23
#